data_AF-A0A936GH61-F1
#
_entry.id   AF-A0A936GH61-F1
#
_cell.length_a   1.000
_cell.length_b   1.000
_cell.length_c   1.000
_cell.angle_alpha   90.00
_cell.angle_beta   90.00
_cell.angle_gamma   90.00
#
_symmetry.space_group_name_H-M   'P 1'
#
loop_
_entity.id
_entity.type
_entity.pdbx_description
1 polymer ?
#
loop_
_entity_poly.entity_id
_entity_poly.type
_entity_poly.pdbx_seq_one_letter_code
_entity_poly.pdbx_strand_id
1 'polypeptide(L)'
;MNNSTHKNSSILLRIWLSIIFVSMFWSLAWSQGLDKCAPVGWATQNGGVTGGGSATPVVVDTYDKLKAAVTSSTVAVVHVSGTITIPAGGRISIQDVNNKTIFGLPGAKIVSGDMTKDGSGIFYIKRCNNLILQNLNLVGPGAYDTDGFDLLCIDLCSNFWADHCEFHDGMDGNFDIKNASNYVSVTWCKFSYEKAPKPDGPGGADDHRYSNLIGSSDGATGDVDKLNVTFAFCWWGQGVRERMPRMRFGKLHMLNNLFNSTVSNQCIRAGYKADVLAEGNYFDNQKLPIDEYEKNYTAIRGVNNFGASDLIKNTAFKPPYTYTVALAANIPDQVMKCAGATLSGFQKCSACSGEQNAAPVVNITAPANNSFLTAPASITISANATDSDGSISKVDFYNNTTLLNTDYSSPYSYSWSNVAAGVYKITAVATDNKGATTTSQIITVTVESNQPSLYEPANKTQSVVIGMPIEPITFTWGGSATGVNVTGLPSGLSYNLNNTAKTVTISGTPTNTATYTVTTVGGTPAVSKQGTISTKNDALLTASNEVQTIAPSTAISTMKFVWSGAATNVSYTSLPSGLSAAIDVANKTLTITGTPASSGTFTVSTIGGDNMMSITAKVTISETVTLANWYPFQENPIKLSFVSFTNASLNTSFDASAYTSAECTNGAVTLTKATGILTLKFASLVSLKIRMCATGGRILTVTYGPTGTENTWTSGTYTSGGRELDLVSLIPALASDQDIVINIINSRADGGNLNITDLYAVGAAAQIQIPDVTQTIQLTSGWNLISINVHPTDSSISKLFANADVAIIKNPTQYWKKGNTELFNSLKTIVSGEGYMVYMNSAATITITGRANTTKTISQHSAGWHLIGCPFQTKELFSTHFNTSNCEIIKSADGFWQPQGSTNSIEEFVPGEAYYVLFK
;
A
#
# COMPACT_ATOMS: atom_id res chain seq x y z
N MET A 1 12.62 -49.54 28.41
CA MET A 1 13.50 -49.38 27.23
C MET A 1 12.79 -48.48 26.23
N ASN A 2 13.49 -47.42 25.80
CA ASN A 2 13.23 -46.41 24.78
C ASN A 2 11.94 -46.51 23.94
N ASN A 3 11.12 -45.44 23.96
CA ASN A 3 10.98 -44.47 22.86
C ASN A 3 9.69 -43.63 23.00
N SER A 4 9.83 -42.32 23.15
CA SER A 4 9.23 -41.32 22.24
C SER A 4 9.35 -39.91 22.84
N THR A 5 10.44 -39.25 22.48
CA THR A 5 10.57 -37.80 22.52
C THR A 5 9.91 -37.20 21.27
N HIS A 6 9.49 -35.93 21.39
CA HIS A 6 8.93 -35.04 20.36
C HIS A 6 7.42 -35.12 20.10
N LYS A 7 6.64 -34.52 21.01
CA LYS A 7 5.44 -33.72 20.70
C LYS A 7 5.00 -33.01 21.99
N ASN A 8 5.68 -31.92 22.38
CA ASN A 8 5.19 -31.01 23.45
C ASN A 8 5.98 -29.68 23.53
N SER A 9 6.32 -29.07 22.39
CA SER A 9 6.98 -27.76 22.36
C SER A 9 6.30 -26.73 21.44
N SER A 10 5.07 -26.99 20.96
CA SER A 10 4.34 -26.08 20.06
C SER A 10 3.07 -25.44 20.64
N ILE A 11 2.75 -25.66 21.92
CA ILE A 11 1.56 -25.08 22.58
C ILE A 11 1.89 -23.96 23.57
N LEU A 12 3.11 -23.90 24.11
CA LEU A 12 3.52 -22.82 25.03
C LEU A 12 4.12 -21.58 24.31
N LEU A 13 4.56 -21.72 23.06
CA LEU A 13 5.08 -20.60 22.25
C LEU A 13 3.99 -19.82 21.49
N ARG A 14 2.74 -20.31 21.48
CA ARG A 14 1.58 -19.62 20.85
C ARG A 14 0.72 -18.81 21.84
N ILE A 15 1.02 -18.85 23.13
CA ILE A 15 0.34 -18.06 24.16
C ILE A 15 1.15 -16.80 24.54
N TRP A 16 2.46 -16.77 24.24
CA TRP A 16 3.30 -15.60 24.52
C TRP A 16 3.43 -14.58 23.37
N LEU A 17 3.05 -14.94 22.12
CA LEU A 17 3.02 -13.97 21.01
C LEU A 17 1.65 -13.32 20.76
N SER A 18 0.60 -13.76 21.46
CA SER A 18 -0.75 -13.19 21.33
C SER A 18 -1.07 -12.16 22.42
N ILE A 19 -0.18 -11.95 23.40
CA ILE A 19 -0.36 -10.99 24.50
C ILE A 19 0.36 -9.64 24.22
N ILE A 20 1.21 -9.57 23.19
CA ILE A 20 1.90 -8.33 22.78
C ILE A 20 1.28 -7.69 21.52
N PHE A 21 0.41 -8.40 20.79
CA PHE A 21 -0.23 -7.87 19.58
C PHE A 21 -1.72 -7.49 19.72
N VAL A 22 -2.32 -7.64 20.91
CA VAL A 22 -3.70 -7.20 21.19
C VAL A 22 -3.74 -5.93 22.06
N SER A 23 -2.60 -5.45 22.59
CA SER A 23 -2.53 -4.20 23.36
C SER A 23 -2.21 -2.95 22.53
N MET A 24 -1.96 -3.08 21.22
CA MET A 24 -1.65 -1.94 20.32
C MET A 24 -2.78 -1.53 19.37
N PHE A 25 -3.97 -2.16 19.47
CA PHE A 25 -5.14 -1.81 18.65
C PHE A 25 -6.42 -1.52 19.45
N TRP A 26 -6.28 -1.14 20.73
CA TRP A 26 -7.38 -0.57 21.54
C TRP A 26 -6.95 0.68 22.33
N SER A 27 -6.07 1.52 21.76
CA SER A 27 -5.80 2.87 22.28
C SER A 27 -6.06 3.99 21.28
N LEU A 28 -6.55 3.67 20.07
CA LEU A 28 -6.99 4.63 19.05
C LEU A 28 -8.51 4.79 19.03
N ALA A 29 -9.09 4.96 20.22
CA ALA A 29 -10.33 5.65 20.47
C ALA A 29 -10.46 5.67 21.99
N TRP A 30 -10.24 6.83 22.60
CA TRP A 30 -10.80 7.34 23.87
C TRP A 30 -9.85 8.44 24.37
N SER A 31 -9.66 9.45 23.52
CA SER A 31 -9.28 10.80 23.94
C SER A 31 -10.40 11.74 23.50
N GLN A 32 -11.65 11.42 23.85
CA GLN A 32 -12.67 12.44 23.97
C GLN A 32 -12.43 13.07 25.34
N GLY A 33 -12.11 14.36 25.40
CA GLY A 33 -11.98 15.08 26.67
C GLY A 33 -13.22 14.83 27.53
N LEU A 34 -13.05 14.26 28.72
CA LEU A 34 -14.14 14.01 29.66
C LEU A 34 -14.72 15.32 30.19
N ASP A 35 -13.89 16.35 30.30
CA ASP A 35 -14.30 17.72 30.56
C ASP A 35 -14.72 18.41 29.24
N LYS A 36 -16.01 18.70 29.13
CA LYS A 36 -16.63 19.23 27.91
C LYS A 36 -17.00 20.71 28.02
N CYS A 37 -16.66 21.38 29.13
CA CYS A 37 -17.12 22.76 29.36
C CYS A 37 -18.64 22.93 29.27
N ALA A 38 -19.38 21.89 29.62
CA ALA A 38 -20.82 21.84 29.57
C ALA A 38 -21.35 21.10 30.81
N PRO A 39 -22.53 21.50 31.32
CA PRO A 39 -23.14 20.82 32.45
C PRO A 39 -23.38 19.35 32.11
N VAL A 40 -23.10 18.49 33.08
CA VAL A 40 -23.53 17.07 33.09
C VAL A 40 -24.40 16.86 34.32
N GLY A 41 -25.23 15.83 34.33
CA GLY A 41 -26.07 15.54 35.49
C GLY A 41 -27.38 16.32 35.51
N TRP A 42 -27.94 16.49 36.70
CA TRP A 42 -29.25 17.09 36.92
C TRP A 42 -29.40 18.54 36.41
N ALA A 43 -28.32 19.30 36.28
CA ALA A 43 -28.35 20.65 35.71
C ALA A 43 -28.60 20.67 34.20
N THR A 44 -28.53 19.53 33.50
CA THR A 44 -28.93 19.42 32.08
C THR A 44 -30.43 19.28 31.91
N GLN A 45 -31.15 18.99 32.98
CA GLN A 45 -32.59 18.80 32.98
C GLN A 45 -33.31 20.14 33.15
N ASN A 46 -34.65 20.13 33.06
CA ASN A 46 -35.47 21.33 33.25
C ASN A 46 -35.05 22.52 32.34
N GLY A 47 -34.71 22.25 31.08
CA GLY A 47 -34.26 23.26 30.13
C GLY A 47 -32.76 23.59 30.20
N GLY A 48 -32.00 22.96 31.10
CA GLY A 48 -30.56 23.15 31.22
C GLY A 48 -30.16 24.44 31.95
N VAL A 49 -28.86 24.68 32.04
CA VAL A 49 -28.28 25.89 32.64
C VAL A 49 -27.35 26.57 31.64
N THR A 50 -27.59 27.86 31.45
CA THR A 50 -26.89 28.74 30.50
C THR A 50 -26.26 29.97 31.19
N GLY A 51 -26.63 30.24 32.44
CA GLY A 51 -26.10 31.35 33.23
C GLY A 51 -26.39 32.70 32.58
N GLY A 52 -25.34 33.53 32.47
CA GLY A 52 -25.36 34.83 31.78
C GLY A 52 -25.37 34.74 30.25
N GLY A 53 -25.30 33.53 29.68
CA GLY A 53 -25.32 33.30 28.24
C GLY A 53 -24.20 34.05 27.50
N SER A 54 -24.57 34.79 26.46
CA SER A 54 -23.66 35.59 25.63
C SER A 54 -23.49 37.03 26.09
N ALA A 55 -23.95 37.40 27.29
CA ALA A 55 -23.76 38.74 27.82
C ALA A 55 -22.27 39.09 27.87
N THR A 56 -21.92 40.33 27.52
CA THR A 56 -20.52 40.79 27.53
C THR A 56 -19.94 40.69 28.95
N PRO A 57 -18.79 40.04 29.14
CA PRO A 57 -18.20 39.89 30.46
C PRO A 57 -17.84 41.23 31.11
N VAL A 58 -18.21 41.39 32.38
CA VAL A 58 -17.75 42.49 33.24
C VAL A 58 -16.66 41.97 34.17
N VAL A 59 -15.47 42.58 34.13
CA VAL A 59 -14.37 42.22 35.02
C VAL A 59 -14.52 42.94 36.36
N VAL A 60 -14.44 42.19 37.46
CA VAL A 60 -14.52 42.70 38.83
C VAL A 60 -13.30 42.26 39.64
N ASP A 61 -12.75 43.19 40.41
CA ASP A 61 -11.51 43.04 41.19
C ASP A 61 -11.66 43.53 42.65
N THR A 62 -12.86 43.97 43.03
CA THR A 62 -13.18 44.41 44.40
C THR A 62 -14.51 43.86 44.87
N TYR A 63 -14.71 43.80 46.19
CA TYR A 63 -15.94 43.34 46.82
C TYR A 63 -17.17 44.12 46.30
N ASP A 64 -17.11 45.45 46.26
CA ASP A 64 -18.24 46.27 45.85
C ASP A 64 -18.62 46.08 44.39
N LYS A 65 -17.62 45.97 43.49
CA LYS A 65 -17.87 45.69 42.06
C LYS A 65 -18.47 44.31 41.87
N LEU A 66 -17.93 43.29 42.54
CA LEU A 66 -18.47 41.94 42.48
C LEU A 66 -19.90 41.91 42.98
N LYS A 67 -20.15 42.44 44.19
CA LYS A 67 -21.49 42.52 44.80
C LYS A 67 -22.47 43.19 43.86
N ALA A 68 -22.16 44.38 43.36
CA ALA A 68 -23.03 45.11 42.45
C ALA A 68 -23.36 44.31 41.18
N ALA A 69 -22.37 43.65 40.59
CA ALA A 69 -22.55 42.88 39.36
C ALA A 69 -23.45 41.64 39.57
N VAL A 70 -23.27 40.91 40.67
CA VAL A 70 -23.98 39.65 40.89
C VAL A 70 -25.36 39.82 41.50
N THR A 71 -25.62 40.92 42.22
CA THR A 71 -26.96 41.21 42.80
C THR A 71 -27.87 42.01 41.87
N SER A 72 -27.38 42.44 40.71
CA SER A 72 -28.21 43.12 39.71
C SER A 72 -29.25 42.17 39.10
N SER A 73 -30.42 42.69 38.75
CA SER A 73 -31.44 41.94 38.00
C SER A 73 -31.06 41.69 36.53
N THR A 74 -30.04 42.38 36.01
CA THR A 74 -29.56 42.23 34.62
C THR A 74 -28.89 40.87 34.38
N VAL A 75 -29.13 40.26 33.22
CA VAL A 75 -28.34 39.09 32.77
C VAL A 75 -26.87 39.48 32.71
N ALA A 76 -25.97 38.67 33.28
CA ALA A 76 -24.56 39.05 33.37
C ALA A 76 -23.61 37.85 33.34
N VAL A 77 -22.49 38.05 32.63
CA VAL A 77 -21.26 37.27 32.79
C VAL A 77 -20.27 38.13 33.59
N VAL A 78 -19.82 37.64 34.74
CA VAL A 78 -18.97 38.35 35.69
C VAL A 78 -17.63 37.62 35.79
N HIS A 79 -16.56 38.27 35.36
CA HIS A 79 -15.19 37.75 35.46
C HIS A 79 -14.52 38.29 36.72
N VAL A 80 -14.26 37.41 37.70
CA VAL A 80 -13.50 37.77 38.90
C VAL A 80 -12.01 37.76 38.57
N SER A 81 -11.29 38.82 38.91
CA SER A 81 -9.85 38.95 38.72
C SER A 81 -9.13 39.11 40.05
N GLY A 82 -8.03 38.38 40.24
CA GLY A 82 -7.20 38.48 41.44
C GLY A 82 -7.91 38.02 42.72
N THR A 83 -7.44 38.51 43.86
CA THR A 83 -8.02 38.19 45.17
C THR A 83 -9.01 39.27 45.61
N ILE A 84 -10.27 38.88 45.87
CA ILE A 84 -11.29 39.72 46.49
C ILE A 84 -11.48 39.28 47.95
N THR A 85 -11.24 40.20 48.89
CA THR A 85 -11.51 39.94 50.31
C THR A 85 -12.91 40.43 50.68
N ILE A 86 -13.71 39.57 51.30
CA ILE A 86 -14.98 39.93 51.92
C ILE A 86 -14.69 40.73 53.20
N PRO A 87 -15.27 41.93 53.39
CA PRO A 87 -15.07 42.71 54.60
C PRO A 87 -15.70 42.02 55.82
N ALA A 88 -15.23 42.35 57.03
CA ALA A 88 -15.83 41.86 58.27
C ALA A 88 -17.34 42.20 58.35
N GLY A 89 -18.16 41.26 58.82
CA GLY A 89 -19.62 41.33 58.78
C GLY A 89 -20.23 41.28 57.38
N GLY A 90 -19.40 41.06 56.35
CA GLY A 90 -19.80 41.03 54.96
C GLY A 90 -20.08 39.62 54.46
N ARG A 91 -21.12 39.48 53.65
CA ARG A 91 -21.37 38.33 52.77
C ARG A 91 -22.08 38.84 51.52
N ILE A 92 -21.99 38.14 50.40
CA ILE A 92 -22.70 38.51 49.17
C ILE A 92 -23.99 37.67 49.08
N SER A 93 -25.13 38.33 49.34
CA SER A 93 -26.46 37.74 49.16
C SER A 93 -26.96 37.96 47.74
N ILE A 94 -26.96 36.92 46.92
CA ILE A 94 -27.53 36.90 45.57
C ILE A 94 -28.95 36.38 45.69
N GLN A 95 -29.95 37.26 45.64
CA GLN A 95 -31.31 36.88 45.96
C GLN A 95 -32.30 37.41 44.92
N ASP A 96 -33.27 36.59 44.52
CA ASP A 96 -34.34 36.94 43.58
C ASP A 96 -33.83 37.44 42.21
N VAL A 97 -32.65 36.97 41.79
CA VAL A 97 -32.02 37.32 40.51
C VAL A 97 -31.62 36.07 39.73
N ASN A 98 -31.73 36.14 38.42
CA ASN A 98 -31.53 35.00 37.53
C ASN A 98 -30.41 35.27 36.53
N ASN A 99 -30.03 34.22 35.78
CA ASN A 99 -29.20 34.33 34.58
C ASN A 99 -27.83 34.98 34.85
N LYS A 100 -27.05 34.38 35.76
CA LYS A 100 -25.70 34.84 36.10
C LYS A 100 -24.68 33.77 35.77
N THR A 101 -23.57 34.17 35.17
CA THR A 101 -22.34 33.39 35.13
C THR A 101 -21.30 34.14 35.94
N ILE A 102 -20.74 33.51 36.97
CA ILE A 102 -19.63 34.04 37.76
C ILE A 102 -18.44 33.15 37.44
N PHE A 103 -17.44 33.70 36.75
CA PHE A 103 -16.25 32.99 36.31
C PHE A 103 -15.01 33.61 36.94
N GLY A 104 -14.14 32.81 37.55
CA GLY A 104 -12.83 33.28 37.99
C GLY A 104 -11.81 33.25 36.85
N LEU A 105 -11.14 34.38 36.57
CA LEU A 105 -9.94 34.36 35.75
C LEU A 105 -8.83 33.54 36.43
N PRO A 106 -7.80 33.06 35.71
CA PRO A 106 -6.73 32.26 36.30
C PRO A 106 -6.16 32.89 37.59
N GLY A 107 -6.17 32.13 38.68
CA GLY A 107 -5.73 32.60 40.01
C GLY A 107 -6.74 33.46 40.77
N ALA A 108 -7.97 33.62 40.29
CA ALA A 108 -9.01 34.38 40.97
C ALA A 108 -9.45 33.69 42.26
N LYS A 109 -9.52 34.48 43.33
CA LYS A 109 -9.78 34.01 44.68
C LYS A 109 -10.75 34.93 45.41
N ILE A 110 -11.67 34.38 46.18
CA ILE A 110 -12.48 35.15 47.12
C ILE A 110 -12.23 34.63 48.52
N VAL A 111 -11.89 35.53 49.44
CA VAL A 111 -11.49 35.18 50.81
C VAL A 111 -12.42 35.83 51.81
N SER A 112 -12.98 35.04 52.72
CA SER A 112 -13.67 35.53 53.92
C SER A 112 -12.88 35.11 55.16
N GLY A 113 -12.52 36.09 55.99
CA GLY A 113 -11.76 35.88 57.23
C GLY A 113 -12.61 35.96 58.49
N ASP A 114 -13.91 36.27 58.37
CA ASP A 114 -14.80 36.48 59.50
C ASP A 114 -15.31 35.13 60.02
N MET A 115 -15.03 34.87 61.30
CA MET A 115 -15.36 33.63 62.00
C MET A 115 -16.49 33.84 63.02
N THR A 116 -17.34 34.84 62.79
CA THR A 116 -18.58 35.06 63.56
C THR A 116 -19.76 34.41 62.88
N LYS A 117 -20.82 34.16 63.65
CA LYS A 117 -22.07 33.58 63.18
C LYS A 117 -22.64 34.32 61.97
N ASP A 118 -22.75 35.65 62.06
CA ASP A 118 -23.42 36.46 61.06
C ASP A 118 -22.51 36.95 59.92
N GLY A 119 -21.18 36.99 60.15
CA GLY A 119 -20.20 37.53 59.20
C GLY A 119 -19.51 36.50 58.32
N SER A 120 -19.64 35.21 58.64
CA SER A 120 -18.99 34.13 57.89
C SER A 120 -19.64 33.84 56.54
N GLY A 121 -18.94 33.06 55.72
CA GLY A 121 -19.36 32.68 54.37
C GLY A 121 -18.95 33.69 53.29
N ILE A 122 -19.25 33.36 52.03
CA ILE A 122 -18.96 34.22 50.87
C ILE A 122 -20.24 34.49 50.08
N PHE A 123 -20.89 33.43 49.60
CA PHE A 123 -22.08 33.55 48.77
C PHE A 123 -23.29 32.90 49.44
N TYR A 124 -24.37 33.65 49.52
CA TYR A 124 -25.69 33.12 49.85
C TYR A 124 -26.63 33.39 48.69
N ILE A 125 -26.98 32.32 47.97
CA ILE A 125 -27.76 32.41 46.74
C ILE A 125 -29.16 31.88 47.04
N LYS A 126 -30.18 32.73 46.87
CA LYS A 126 -31.53 32.41 47.31
C LYS A 126 -32.59 32.73 46.28
N ARG A 127 -33.50 31.78 46.01
CA ARG A 127 -34.61 31.94 45.04
C ARG A 127 -34.14 32.40 43.66
N CYS A 128 -33.01 31.85 43.23
CA CYS A 128 -32.39 32.18 41.95
C CYS A 128 -32.54 31.00 40.98
N ASN A 129 -32.62 31.29 39.69
CA ASN A 129 -32.70 30.31 38.62
C ASN A 129 -31.66 30.60 37.53
N ASN A 130 -31.08 29.53 36.96
CA ASN A 130 -30.14 29.60 35.84
C ASN A 130 -28.82 30.31 36.19
N LEU A 131 -28.03 29.71 37.08
CA LEU A 131 -26.77 30.26 37.57
C LEU A 131 -25.58 29.31 37.32
N ILE A 132 -24.46 29.89 36.88
CA ILE A 132 -23.17 29.20 36.70
C ILE A 132 -22.14 29.84 37.63
N LEU A 133 -21.43 29.02 38.40
CA LEU A 133 -20.21 29.38 39.12
C LEU A 133 -19.07 28.54 38.56
N GLN A 134 -18.03 29.16 38.02
CA GLN A 134 -16.95 28.42 37.37
C GLN A 134 -15.56 28.99 37.68
N ASN A 135 -14.56 28.12 37.82
CA ASN A 135 -13.15 28.48 37.95
C ASN A 135 -12.80 29.44 39.09
N LEU A 136 -13.44 29.29 40.25
CA LEU A 136 -13.29 30.22 41.37
C LEU A 136 -12.78 29.51 42.62
N ASN A 137 -11.75 30.05 43.26
CA ASN A 137 -11.28 29.58 44.56
C ASN A 137 -11.95 30.39 45.68
N LEU A 138 -12.77 29.73 46.49
CA LEU A 138 -13.42 30.27 47.68
C LEU A 138 -12.69 29.79 48.94
N VAL A 139 -12.28 30.72 49.80
CA VAL A 139 -11.57 30.40 51.05
C VAL A 139 -12.24 31.05 52.24
N GLY A 140 -12.70 30.21 53.17
CA GLY A 140 -13.31 30.63 54.42
C GLY A 140 -12.30 30.84 55.55
N PRO A 141 -12.79 31.20 56.75
CA PRO A 141 -11.97 31.48 57.91
C PRO A 141 -11.34 30.23 58.54
N GLY A 142 -11.87 29.04 58.27
CA GLY A 142 -11.55 27.77 58.96
C GLY A 142 -12.75 27.23 59.74
N ALA A 143 -12.76 25.92 59.99
CA ALA A 143 -13.84 25.25 60.72
C ALA A 143 -13.86 25.69 62.20
N TYR A 144 -14.88 26.43 62.58
CA TYR A 144 -15.20 26.80 63.94
C TYR A 144 -16.71 26.85 64.08
N ASP A 145 -17.28 25.96 64.89
CA ASP A 145 -18.72 25.76 64.93
C ASP A 145 -19.42 26.87 65.73
N THR A 146 -19.78 27.99 65.10
CA THR A 146 -20.61 29.02 65.75
C THR A 146 -22.03 29.09 65.22
N ASP A 147 -22.54 28.01 64.62
CA ASP A 147 -23.70 28.05 63.72
C ASP A 147 -23.54 29.11 62.61
N GLY A 148 -22.31 29.24 62.10
CA GLY A 148 -21.97 30.22 61.07
C GLY A 148 -22.64 29.93 59.74
N PHE A 149 -22.30 30.73 58.73
CA PHE A 149 -22.75 30.48 57.38
C PHE A 149 -21.76 29.65 56.59
N ASP A 150 -22.31 28.88 55.66
CA ASP A 150 -21.54 28.13 54.66
C ASP A 150 -20.72 29.08 53.78
N LEU A 151 -19.61 28.56 53.28
CA LEU A 151 -18.78 29.26 52.31
C LEU A 151 -19.59 29.62 51.05
N LEU A 152 -20.34 28.66 50.52
CA LEU A 152 -21.41 28.85 49.54
C LEU A 152 -22.66 28.12 50.02
N CYS A 153 -23.81 28.78 49.96
CA CYS A 153 -25.11 28.13 50.15
C CYS A 153 -26.08 28.51 49.05
N ILE A 154 -26.76 27.51 48.46
CA ILE A 154 -27.94 27.73 47.61
C ILE A 154 -29.22 27.31 48.33
N ASP A 155 -30.21 28.20 48.33
CA ASP A 155 -31.48 28.07 49.04
C ASP A 155 -32.64 28.34 48.07
N LEU A 156 -33.50 27.36 47.84
CA LEU A 156 -34.64 27.46 46.92
C LEU A 156 -34.24 27.87 45.49
N CYS A 157 -33.12 27.35 44.99
CA CYS A 157 -32.61 27.68 43.65
C CYS A 157 -32.83 26.55 42.64
N SER A 158 -33.00 26.88 41.36
CA SER A 158 -33.11 25.87 40.29
C SER A 158 -32.11 26.09 39.16
N ASN A 159 -31.71 25.01 38.48
CA ASN A 159 -30.82 25.05 37.32
C ASN A 159 -29.49 25.74 37.67
N PHE A 160 -28.72 25.11 38.54
CA PHE A 160 -27.46 25.63 39.07
C PHE A 160 -26.29 24.72 38.68
N TRP A 161 -25.19 25.30 38.22
CA TRP A 161 -23.97 24.55 37.90
C TRP A 161 -22.73 25.20 38.50
N ALA A 162 -22.07 24.46 39.39
CA ALA A 162 -20.73 24.77 39.86
C ALA A 162 -19.73 23.88 39.12
N ASP A 163 -18.70 24.48 38.52
CA ASP A 163 -17.71 23.75 37.73
C ASP A 163 -16.30 24.26 38.01
N HIS A 164 -15.31 23.38 38.14
CA HIS A 164 -13.91 23.80 38.33
C HIS A 164 -13.74 24.81 39.48
N CYS A 165 -14.48 24.69 40.58
CA CYS A 165 -14.34 25.60 41.72
C CYS A 165 -13.59 24.91 42.86
N GLU A 166 -12.87 25.71 43.66
CA GLU A 166 -12.31 25.23 44.93
C GLU A 166 -13.07 25.84 46.09
N PHE A 167 -13.36 25.01 47.09
CA PHE A 167 -14.04 25.39 48.32
C PHE A 167 -13.20 24.93 49.49
N HIS A 168 -12.65 25.89 50.21
CA HIS A 168 -11.74 25.65 51.31
C HIS A 168 -12.25 26.26 52.60
N ASP A 169 -12.02 25.54 53.70
CA ASP A 169 -12.06 26.13 55.04
C ASP A 169 -13.41 26.81 55.38
N GLY A 170 -14.52 26.24 54.90
CA GLY A 170 -15.86 26.64 55.30
C GLY A 170 -15.99 26.68 56.82
N MET A 171 -16.71 27.66 57.34
CA MET A 171 -16.90 27.74 58.80
C MET A 171 -17.90 26.69 59.27
N ASP A 172 -19.06 26.65 58.62
CA ASP A 172 -20.04 25.56 58.67
C ASP A 172 -19.75 24.59 57.50
N GLY A 173 -20.53 24.64 56.40
CA GLY A 173 -20.27 23.90 55.18
C GLY A 173 -19.33 24.61 54.18
N ASN A 174 -18.67 23.84 53.33
CA ASN A 174 -18.00 24.33 52.12
C ASN A 174 -19.00 24.67 51.02
N PHE A 175 -20.00 23.80 50.79
CA PHE A 175 -21.08 24.10 49.85
C PHE A 175 -22.36 23.32 50.19
N ASP A 176 -23.36 24.06 50.69
CA ASP A 176 -24.66 23.55 51.08
C ASP A 176 -25.78 23.85 50.07
N ILE A 177 -26.71 22.91 49.94
CA ILE A 177 -27.86 22.94 49.02
C ILE A 177 -29.13 22.65 49.82
N LYS A 178 -30.01 23.64 50.00
CA LYS A 178 -31.19 23.48 50.87
C LYS A 178 -32.49 24.03 50.29
N ASN A 179 -33.58 23.74 51.01
CA ASN A 179 -34.92 24.30 50.81
C ASN A 179 -35.41 24.21 49.36
N ALA A 180 -35.81 23.03 48.90
CA ALA A 180 -36.39 22.78 47.58
C ALA A 180 -35.50 23.19 46.39
N SER A 181 -34.21 23.47 46.61
CA SER A 181 -33.26 23.66 45.51
C SER A 181 -33.26 22.43 44.59
N ASN A 182 -33.10 22.60 43.27
CA ASN A 182 -33.31 21.50 42.34
C ASN A 182 -32.52 21.66 41.03
N TYR A 183 -32.30 20.55 40.32
CA TYR A 183 -31.56 20.54 39.05
C TYR A 183 -30.16 21.15 39.20
N VAL A 184 -29.39 20.59 40.13
CA VAL A 184 -28.06 21.09 40.50
C VAL A 184 -27.00 20.12 40.02
N SER A 185 -25.91 20.64 39.48
CA SER A 185 -24.72 19.83 39.21
C SER A 185 -23.46 20.54 39.67
N VAL A 186 -22.57 19.74 40.23
CA VAL A 186 -21.27 20.16 40.73
C VAL A 186 -20.25 19.27 40.04
N THR A 187 -19.40 19.85 39.20
CA THR A 187 -18.48 19.09 38.35
C THR A 187 -17.06 19.60 38.52
N TRP A 188 -16.08 18.69 38.56
CA TRP A 188 -14.67 19.09 38.64
C TRP A 188 -14.36 20.07 39.79
N CYS A 189 -15.14 20.06 40.87
CA CYS A 189 -14.90 20.94 42.02
C CYS A 189 -14.03 20.24 43.06
N LYS A 190 -13.24 21.02 43.78
CA LYS A 190 -12.40 20.54 44.88
C LYS A 190 -12.87 21.09 46.22
N PHE A 191 -12.90 20.23 47.22
CA PHE A 191 -13.28 20.53 48.59
C PHE A 191 -12.13 20.15 49.53
N SER A 192 -11.69 21.07 50.39
CA SER A 192 -10.71 20.75 51.43
C SER A 192 -10.90 21.59 52.70
N TYR A 193 -10.22 21.19 53.76
CA TYR A 193 -10.01 21.99 54.96
C TYR A 193 -8.52 21.99 55.27
N GLU A 194 -7.87 23.11 55.01
CA GLU A 194 -6.42 23.27 55.12
C GLU A 194 -6.03 23.88 56.47
N LYS A 195 -6.98 24.55 57.13
CA LYS A 195 -6.84 25.06 58.49
C LYS A 195 -7.24 24.00 59.52
N ALA A 196 -6.52 23.97 60.63
CA ALA A 196 -6.89 23.14 61.77
C ALA A 196 -8.28 23.56 62.30
N PRO A 197 -9.15 22.60 62.66
CA PRO A 197 -10.43 22.94 63.28
C PRO A 197 -10.18 23.60 64.64
N LYS A 198 -11.04 24.54 64.99
CA LYS A 198 -11.02 25.20 66.30
C LYS A 198 -12.06 24.54 67.22
N PRO A 199 -11.65 23.98 68.38
CA PRO A 199 -12.58 23.38 69.34
C PRO A 199 -13.43 24.42 70.06
N ASP A 200 -14.41 23.95 70.85
CA ASP A 200 -15.25 24.79 71.73
C ASP A 200 -16.08 25.84 70.98
N GLY A 201 -16.55 25.49 69.77
CA GLY A 201 -17.54 26.27 69.05
C GLY A 201 -18.91 26.23 69.74
N PRO A 202 -19.65 27.36 69.86
CA PRO A 202 -20.96 27.37 70.51
C PRO A 202 -22.05 26.55 69.79
N GLY A 203 -21.83 26.09 68.55
CA GLY A 203 -22.73 25.19 67.82
C GLY A 203 -22.59 23.71 68.19
N GLY A 204 -21.58 23.34 68.99
CA GLY A 204 -21.53 22.06 69.68
C GLY A 204 -20.67 20.96 69.04
N ALA A 205 -19.89 21.24 67.99
CA ALA A 205 -18.89 20.33 67.43
C ALA A 205 -17.44 20.85 67.59
N ASP A 206 -16.56 20.02 68.17
CA ASP A 206 -15.13 20.33 68.28
C ASP A 206 -14.37 20.27 66.95
N ASP A 207 -14.94 19.58 65.96
CA ASP A 207 -14.38 19.43 64.61
C ASP A 207 -15.48 19.43 63.54
N HIS A 208 -15.87 20.64 63.13
CA HIS A 208 -16.96 20.90 62.18
C HIS A 208 -16.49 20.93 60.72
N ARG A 209 -15.55 20.05 60.32
CA ARG A 209 -15.10 19.93 58.92
C ARG A 209 -16.10 19.12 58.07
N TYR A 210 -17.33 19.62 58.02
CA TYR A 210 -18.50 19.00 57.39
C TYR A 210 -18.76 19.67 56.03
N SER A 211 -18.35 19.04 54.94
CA SER A 211 -18.18 19.76 53.67
C SER A 211 -19.49 20.17 52.97
N ASN A 212 -20.43 19.23 52.79
CA ASN A 212 -21.59 19.46 51.92
C ASN A 212 -22.87 18.84 52.49
N LEU A 213 -23.83 19.69 52.88
CA LEU A 213 -25.18 19.27 53.24
C LEU A 213 -26.17 19.48 52.08
N ILE A 214 -27.03 18.49 51.86
CA ILE A 214 -28.15 18.57 50.93
C ILE A 214 -29.44 18.26 51.68
N GLY A 215 -30.31 19.26 51.82
CA GLY A 215 -31.51 19.22 52.64
C GLY A 215 -31.19 19.42 54.13
N SER A 216 -31.76 20.47 54.73
CA SER A 216 -31.33 20.98 56.05
C SER A 216 -31.97 20.25 57.24
N SER A 217 -33.15 19.66 57.09
CA SER A 217 -33.92 19.04 58.19
C SER A 217 -34.79 17.90 57.70
N ASP A 218 -35.00 16.87 58.53
CA ASP A 218 -35.95 15.79 58.23
C ASP A 218 -37.42 16.28 58.26
N GLY A 219 -37.67 17.44 58.88
CA GLY A 219 -38.98 18.10 58.90
C GLY A 219 -39.24 19.02 57.71
N ALA A 220 -38.27 19.21 56.80
CA ALA A 220 -38.41 20.09 55.65
C ALA A 220 -39.21 19.43 54.52
N THR A 221 -40.51 19.21 54.72
CA THR A 221 -41.38 18.48 53.77
C THR A 221 -41.47 19.11 52.38
N GLY A 222 -41.11 20.39 52.23
CA GLY A 222 -40.97 21.07 50.93
C GLY A 222 -39.84 20.51 50.05
N ASP A 223 -38.90 19.74 50.61
CA ASP A 223 -37.80 19.11 49.89
C ASP A 223 -38.21 17.83 49.14
N VAL A 224 -39.41 17.31 49.39
CA VAL A 224 -39.92 16.10 48.71
C VAL A 224 -39.96 16.32 47.18
N ASP A 225 -39.41 15.35 46.43
CA ASP A 225 -39.24 15.40 44.97
C ASP A 225 -38.45 16.61 44.45
N LYS A 226 -37.63 17.21 45.31
CA LYS A 226 -36.65 18.26 44.98
C LYS A 226 -35.24 17.75 45.33
N LEU A 227 -34.28 18.65 45.45
CA LEU A 227 -32.89 18.35 45.78
C LEU A 227 -32.28 17.29 44.85
N ASN A 228 -32.60 17.34 43.55
CA ASN A 228 -31.96 16.48 42.57
C ASN A 228 -30.58 17.05 42.23
N VAL A 229 -29.52 16.38 42.68
CA VAL A 229 -28.13 16.88 42.66
C VAL A 229 -27.19 15.85 42.06
N THR A 230 -26.27 16.29 41.20
CA THR A 230 -25.15 15.48 40.69
C THR A 230 -23.83 16.05 41.16
N PHE A 231 -22.95 15.21 41.71
CA PHE A 231 -21.52 15.49 41.82
C PHE A 231 -20.78 14.58 40.85
N ALA A 232 -20.04 15.16 39.91
CA ALA A 232 -19.23 14.40 38.97
C ALA A 232 -17.78 14.88 38.89
N PHE A 233 -16.82 13.94 38.92
CA PHE A 233 -15.39 14.27 38.87
C PHE A 233 -14.93 15.28 39.95
N CYS A 234 -15.63 15.36 41.08
CA CYS A 234 -15.25 16.21 42.20
C CYS A 234 -14.21 15.54 43.09
N TRP A 235 -13.48 16.35 43.84
CA TRP A 235 -12.42 15.93 44.75
C TRP A 235 -12.70 16.36 46.19
N TRP A 236 -12.92 15.40 47.09
CA TRP A 236 -12.86 15.64 48.53
C TRP A 236 -11.46 15.30 49.05
N GLY A 237 -10.66 16.36 49.19
CA GLY A 237 -9.25 16.32 49.54
C GLY A 237 -8.98 16.40 51.04
N GLN A 238 -7.74 16.77 51.37
CA GLN A 238 -7.26 16.75 52.75
C GLN A 238 -8.11 17.62 53.69
N GLY A 239 -8.26 17.14 54.92
CA GLY A 239 -8.98 17.81 56.00
C GLY A 239 -10.50 17.65 55.98
N VAL A 240 -11.12 17.20 54.89
CA VAL A 240 -12.56 16.93 54.89
C VAL A 240 -12.88 15.74 55.80
N ARG A 241 -13.77 15.91 56.78
CA ARG A 241 -14.06 14.87 57.77
C ARG A 241 -15.35 14.13 57.51
N GLU A 242 -16.43 14.85 57.19
CA GLU A 242 -17.77 14.27 56.97
C GLU A 242 -18.56 15.04 55.91
N ARG A 243 -19.70 14.47 55.51
CA ARG A 243 -20.69 15.04 54.58
C ARG A 243 -20.07 15.29 53.20
N MET A 244 -19.77 14.20 52.48
CA MET A 244 -19.19 14.24 51.13
C MET A 244 -20.12 13.64 50.04
N PRO A 245 -21.37 14.10 49.86
CA PRO A 245 -22.20 14.96 50.71
C PRO A 245 -23.02 14.14 51.72
N ARG A 246 -23.79 14.83 52.58
CA ARG A 246 -24.92 14.25 53.34
C ARG A 246 -26.24 14.68 52.71
N MET A 247 -27.11 13.72 52.37
CA MET A 247 -28.35 13.94 51.61
C MET A 247 -29.61 13.67 52.41
N ARG A 248 -30.68 14.45 52.18
CA ARG A 248 -32.07 14.17 52.56
C ARG A 248 -33.02 14.33 51.36
N PHE A 249 -34.12 13.57 51.34
CA PHE A 249 -35.26 13.56 50.39
C PHE A 249 -34.99 13.31 48.91
N GLY A 250 -34.05 14.05 48.30
CA GLY A 250 -33.87 14.08 46.86
C GLY A 250 -33.05 12.93 46.29
N LYS A 251 -32.78 13.04 44.98
CA LYS A 251 -31.99 12.08 44.21
C LYS A 251 -30.56 12.57 44.02
N LEU A 252 -29.61 11.84 44.60
CA LEU A 252 -28.18 12.16 44.55
C LEU A 252 -27.46 11.23 43.58
N HIS A 253 -26.80 11.80 42.57
CA HIS A 253 -25.89 11.07 41.70
C HIS A 253 -24.42 11.43 42.01
N MET A 254 -23.66 10.47 42.52
CA MET A 254 -22.22 10.57 42.75
C MET A 254 -21.48 9.80 41.65
N LEU A 255 -20.95 10.52 40.67
CA LEU A 255 -20.35 9.94 39.47
C LEU A 255 -18.83 10.22 39.39
N ASN A 256 -17.98 9.20 39.30
CA ASN A 256 -16.54 9.39 38.97
C ASN A 256 -15.77 10.34 39.92
N ASN A 257 -16.11 10.42 41.21
CA ASN A 257 -15.47 11.35 42.16
C ASN A 257 -14.29 10.72 42.89
N LEU A 258 -13.38 11.56 43.42
CA LEU A 258 -12.25 11.16 44.24
C LEU A 258 -12.44 11.55 45.71
N PHE A 259 -12.21 10.61 46.61
CA PHE A 259 -12.20 10.80 48.06
C PHE A 259 -10.87 10.30 48.63
N ASN A 260 -10.01 11.21 49.11
CA ASN A 260 -8.69 10.83 49.66
C ASN A 260 -8.30 11.59 50.94
N SER A 261 -9.28 12.15 51.65
CA SER A 261 -9.02 12.78 52.95
C SER A 261 -8.49 11.77 53.96
N THR A 262 -7.36 12.07 54.59
CA THR A 262 -6.75 11.20 55.63
C THR A 262 -7.47 11.25 56.97
N VAL A 263 -8.31 12.27 57.20
CA VAL A 263 -9.06 12.47 58.46
C VAL A 263 -10.54 12.08 58.34
N SER A 264 -10.92 11.51 57.20
CA SER A 264 -12.26 11.04 56.89
C SER A 264 -12.86 10.18 58.02
N ASN A 265 -14.08 10.53 58.42
CA ASN A 265 -14.95 9.69 59.25
C ASN A 265 -15.97 8.98 58.36
N GLN A 266 -16.57 9.71 57.41
CA GLN A 266 -17.39 9.13 56.36
C GLN A 266 -17.42 10.02 55.10
N CYS A 267 -17.78 9.44 53.96
CA CYS A 267 -17.94 10.16 52.72
C CYS A 267 -19.42 10.45 52.43
N ILE A 268 -20.07 9.62 51.61
CA ILE A 268 -21.46 9.83 51.17
C ILE A 268 -22.40 9.35 52.26
N ARG A 269 -23.25 10.23 52.78
CA ARG A 269 -24.24 9.86 53.81
C ARG A 269 -25.66 9.92 53.27
N ALA A 270 -26.32 8.76 53.20
CA ALA A 270 -27.72 8.62 52.81
C ALA A 270 -28.62 8.83 54.04
N GLY A 271 -29.14 10.04 54.23
CA GLY A 271 -30.05 10.37 55.32
C GLY A 271 -31.53 10.19 54.96
N TYR A 272 -32.39 10.86 55.71
CA TYR A 272 -33.85 10.74 55.62
C TYR A 272 -34.37 10.84 54.19
N LYS A 273 -35.03 9.78 53.71
CA LYS A 273 -35.63 9.63 52.38
C LYS A 273 -34.70 9.88 51.19
N ALA A 274 -33.38 9.89 51.37
CA ALA A 274 -32.44 10.06 50.27
C ALA A 274 -32.51 8.89 49.28
N ASP A 275 -32.37 9.19 47.99
CA ASP A 275 -32.25 8.20 46.91
C ASP A 275 -30.89 8.38 46.22
N VAL A 276 -29.94 7.49 46.53
CA VAL A 276 -28.52 7.67 46.21
C VAL A 276 -28.06 6.68 45.16
N LEU A 277 -27.44 7.19 44.10
CA LEU A 277 -26.69 6.43 43.10
C LEU A 277 -25.24 6.87 43.13
N ALA A 278 -24.33 5.96 43.47
CA ALA A 278 -22.90 6.19 43.53
C ALA A 278 -22.16 5.22 42.61
N GLU A 279 -21.62 5.71 41.49
CA GLU A 279 -20.96 4.89 40.50
C GLU A 279 -19.66 5.47 39.94
N GLY A 280 -18.66 4.60 39.74
CA GLY A 280 -17.36 4.99 39.20
C GLY A 280 -16.46 5.78 40.15
N ASN A 281 -16.80 5.93 41.42
CA ASN A 281 -16.03 6.74 42.37
C ASN A 281 -14.78 6.00 42.88
N TYR A 282 -13.77 6.75 43.32
CA TYR A 282 -12.55 6.23 43.94
C TYR A 282 -12.45 6.67 45.40
N PHE A 283 -12.46 5.71 46.31
CA PHE A 283 -12.29 5.91 47.75
C PHE A 283 -10.90 5.42 48.17
N ASP A 284 -9.96 6.34 48.35
CA ASP A 284 -8.61 6.02 48.83
C ASP A 284 -8.61 5.89 50.35
N ASN A 285 -8.63 4.64 50.85
CA ASN A 285 -8.55 4.32 52.29
C ASN A 285 -9.57 5.07 53.17
N GLN A 286 -10.79 5.29 52.64
CA GLN A 286 -11.85 6.00 53.34
C GLN A 286 -12.55 5.07 54.34
N LYS A 287 -12.80 5.54 55.57
CA LYS A 287 -13.35 4.71 56.66
C LYS A 287 -14.77 4.21 56.37
N LEU A 288 -15.63 5.08 55.86
CA LEU A 288 -17.02 4.77 55.55
C LEU A 288 -17.42 5.45 54.23
N PRO A 289 -17.16 4.79 53.08
CA PRO A 289 -17.43 5.34 51.74
C PRO A 289 -18.90 5.72 51.50
N ILE A 290 -19.83 4.84 51.88
CA ILE A 290 -21.28 5.06 51.78
C ILE A 290 -21.91 4.68 53.12
N ASP A 291 -22.44 5.68 53.83
CA ASP A 291 -23.06 5.57 55.15
C ASP A 291 -24.60 5.44 55.03
N GLU A 292 -25.14 4.33 55.54
CA GLU A 292 -26.56 3.97 55.63
C GLU A 292 -27.28 4.66 56.81
N TYR A 293 -26.91 5.90 57.13
CA TYR A 293 -27.30 6.66 58.32
C TYR A 293 -28.77 6.50 58.72
N GLU A 294 -29.02 6.05 59.95
CA GLU A 294 -30.35 5.75 60.54
C GLU A 294 -31.27 4.82 59.73
N LYS A 295 -30.85 4.37 58.54
CA LYS A 295 -31.57 3.48 57.61
C LYS A 295 -32.97 3.97 57.24
N ASN A 296 -33.19 5.27 57.25
CA ASN A 296 -34.45 5.93 56.88
C ASN A 296 -34.40 6.55 55.47
N TYR A 297 -33.42 6.15 54.65
CA TYR A 297 -33.30 6.51 53.24
C TYR A 297 -34.33 5.78 52.36
N THR A 298 -34.52 6.26 51.12
CA THR A 298 -35.39 5.63 50.11
C THR A 298 -34.66 4.47 49.42
N ALA A 299 -33.47 4.72 48.87
CA ALA A 299 -32.67 3.70 48.19
C ALA A 299 -31.18 4.09 48.10
N ILE A 300 -30.31 3.09 47.95
CA ILE A 300 -28.88 3.25 47.72
C ILE A 300 -28.44 2.26 46.64
N ARG A 301 -27.67 2.73 45.66
CA ARG A 301 -26.96 1.89 44.69
C ARG A 301 -25.52 2.40 44.54
N GLY A 302 -24.60 1.76 45.25
CA GLY A 302 -23.15 1.88 45.06
C GLY A 302 -22.65 0.76 44.16
N VAL A 303 -22.17 1.06 42.95
CA VAL A 303 -21.63 0.06 42.00
C VAL A 303 -20.41 0.59 41.26
N ASN A 304 -19.51 -0.28 40.82
CA ASN A 304 -18.31 0.12 40.05
C ASN A 304 -17.41 1.15 40.77
N ASN A 305 -17.45 1.19 42.10
CA ASN A 305 -16.58 2.07 42.89
C ASN A 305 -15.28 1.34 43.21
N PHE A 306 -14.17 2.07 43.27
CA PHE A 306 -12.88 1.56 43.76
C PHE A 306 -12.72 1.90 45.25
N GLY A 307 -12.21 0.96 46.04
CA GLY A 307 -12.00 1.16 47.49
C GLY A 307 -13.28 1.09 48.34
N ALA A 308 -14.40 0.68 47.77
CA ALA A 308 -15.66 0.40 48.46
C ALA A 308 -16.34 -0.82 47.83
N SER A 309 -16.96 -1.67 48.65
CA SER A 309 -17.79 -2.77 48.15
C SER A 309 -19.09 -2.24 47.53
N ASP A 310 -19.63 -2.98 46.56
CA ASP A 310 -20.96 -2.69 46.04
C ASP A 310 -22.02 -2.73 47.15
N LEU A 311 -22.91 -1.74 47.16
CA LEU A 311 -23.95 -1.57 48.16
C LEU A 311 -25.28 -1.29 47.48
N ILE A 312 -26.18 -2.27 47.46
CA ILE A 312 -27.49 -2.15 46.81
C ILE A 312 -28.59 -2.33 47.86
N LYS A 313 -29.39 -1.28 48.04
CA LYS A 313 -30.51 -1.20 48.98
C LYS A 313 -31.70 -0.59 48.27
N ASN A 314 -32.79 -1.36 48.16
CA ASN A 314 -33.95 -1.02 47.34
C ASN A 314 -33.55 -0.70 45.89
N THR A 315 -34.46 -0.09 45.12
CA THR A 315 -34.21 0.31 43.74
C THR A 315 -33.94 1.81 43.70
N ALA A 316 -32.66 2.19 43.57
CA ALA A 316 -32.29 3.59 43.39
C ALA A 316 -32.82 4.15 42.06
N PHE A 317 -33.00 5.47 41.98
CA PHE A 317 -33.41 6.13 40.75
C PHE A 317 -32.47 5.81 39.57
N LYS A 318 -33.04 5.87 38.36
CA LYS A 318 -32.27 5.88 37.12
C LYS A 318 -32.06 7.32 36.67
N PRO A 319 -30.82 7.77 36.40
CA PRO A 319 -30.58 9.11 35.88
C PRO A 319 -31.31 9.35 34.55
N PRO A 320 -32.04 10.48 34.39
CA PRO A 320 -32.76 10.79 33.15
C PRO A 320 -31.89 11.46 32.07
N TYR A 321 -30.57 11.52 32.27
CA TYR A 321 -29.60 12.13 31.37
C TYR A 321 -28.53 11.13 30.93
N THR A 322 -27.84 11.45 29.84
CA THR A 322 -26.68 10.68 29.38
C THR A 322 -25.46 11.01 30.23
N TYR A 323 -24.70 9.98 30.59
CA TYR A 323 -23.44 10.10 31.31
C TYR A 323 -22.53 8.92 30.97
N THR A 324 -21.27 9.01 31.40
CA THR A 324 -20.27 7.96 31.22
C THR A 324 -19.67 7.63 32.57
N VAL A 325 -19.67 6.35 32.93
CA VAL A 325 -18.91 5.84 34.07
C VAL A 325 -17.50 5.60 33.60
N ALA A 326 -16.54 6.36 34.12
CA ALA A 326 -15.13 6.18 33.81
C ALA A 326 -14.60 4.94 34.55
N LEU A 327 -13.49 4.39 34.09
CA LEU A 327 -12.82 3.32 34.83
C LEU A 327 -12.34 3.90 36.16
N ALA A 328 -12.91 3.42 37.28
CA ALA A 328 -12.67 3.99 38.61
C ALA A 328 -11.16 4.11 38.94
N ALA A 329 -10.33 3.16 38.47
CA ALA A 329 -8.88 3.19 38.67
C ALA A 329 -8.16 4.43 38.08
N ASN A 330 -8.73 5.08 37.06
CA ASN A 330 -8.15 6.26 36.42
C ASN A 330 -8.60 7.58 37.07
N ILE A 331 -9.58 7.52 37.97
CA ILE A 331 -10.17 8.70 38.61
C ILE A 331 -9.15 9.52 39.40
N PRO A 332 -8.22 8.92 40.19
CA PRO A 332 -7.23 9.72 40.93
C PRO A 332 -6.43 10.66 40.02
N ASP A 333 -5.84 10.14 38.94
CA ASP A 333 -5.01 10.92 38.03
C ASP A 333 -5.81 12.01 37.31
N GLN A 334 -7.03 11.69 36.88
CA GLN A 334 -7.90 12.63 36.17
C GLN A 334 -8.39 13.74 37.09
N VAL A 335 -8.94 13.38 38.25
CA VAL A 335 -9.56 14.32 39.17
C VAL A 335 -8.52 15.18 39.89
N MET A 336 -7.39 14.63 40.35
CA MET A 336 -6.34 15.44 41.00
C MET A 336 -5.72 16.47 40.05
N LYS A 337 -5.70 16.18 38.74
CA LYS A 337 -5.20 17.10 37.72
C LYS A 337 -6.16 18.24 37.42
N CYS A 338 -7.45 17.93 37.38
CA CYS A 338 -8.47 18.79 36.79
C CYS A 338 -9.31 19.53 37.81
N ALA A 339 -9.69 18.86 38.90
CA ALA A 339 -10.67 19.42 39.81
C ALA A 339 -10.11 20.64 40.55
N GLY A 340 -10.93 21.68 40.62
CA GLY A 340 -10.60 22.98 41.18
C GLY A 340 -10.47 24.08 40.13
N ALA A 341 -10.07 25.27 40.58
CA ALA A 341 -9.96 26.50 39.78
C ALA A 341 -8.71 26.49 38.89
N THR A 342 -8.68 25.52 37.97
CA THR A 342 -7.54 25.18 37.12
C THR A 342 -7.68 25.67 35.68
N LEU A 343 -8.83 26.24 35.30
CA LEU A 343 -9.07 26.67 33.92
C LEU A 343 -8.24 27.91 33.57
N SER A 344 -7.65 27.90 32.37
CA SER A 344 -6.84 28.99 31.83
C SER A 344 -7.67 30.16 31.27
N GLY A 345 -8.99 30.02 31.23
CA GLY A 345 -9.91 31.06 30.77
C GLY A 345 -11.35 30.56 30.61
N PHE A 346 -12.27 31.48 30.36
CA PHE A 346 -13.70 31.18 30.27
C PHE A 346 -13.96 30.18 29.14
N GLN A 347 -14.72 29.12 29.43
CA GLN A 347 -15.00 28.03 28.50
C GLN A 347 -13.75 27.31 27.93
N LYS A 348 -12.60 27.39 28.62
CA LYS A 348 -11.34 26.70 28.24
C LYS A 348 -11.08 25.44 29.07
N CYS A 349 -11.95 24.46 28.94
CA CYS A 349 -11.88 23.16 29.63
C CYS A 349 -10.82 22.19 29.07
N SER A 350 -9.92 22.68 28.22
CA SER A 350 -8.81 21.90 27.66
C SER A 350 -7.66 21.67 28.65
N ALA A 351 -7.70 22.25 29.86
CA ALA A 351 -6.69 21.98 30.90
C ALA A 351 -6.64 20.49 31.31
N CYS A 352 -7.75 19.76 31.11
CA CYS A 352 -7.88 18.33 31.34
C CYS A 352 -7.45 17.44 30.18
N SER A 353 -7.34 17.99 28.97
CA SER A 353 -6.59 17.37 27.87
C SER A 353 -5.13 17.77 28.05
N GLY A 354 -4.43 17.04 28.90
CA GLY A 354 -3.14 17.47 29.44
C GLY A 354 -2.22 18.25 28.52
N GLU A 355 -2.06 19.55 28.79
CA GLU A 355 -0.83 20.25 28.43
C GLU A 355 0.13 20.14 29.62
N GLN A 356 0.65 18.93 29.79
CA GLN A 356 2.04 18.78 30.20
C GLN A 356 2.86 19.48 29.10
N ASN A 357 3.83 20.32 29.48
CA ASN A 357 4.81 20.86 28.52
C ASN A 357 5.23 19.71 27.59
N ALA A 358 4.82 19.78 26.32
CA ALA A 358 4.98 18.64 25.45
C ALA A 358 6.48 18.59 25.17
N ALA A 359 7.15 17.53 25.65
CA ALA A 359 8.58 17.43 25.41
C ALA A 359 8.84 17.55 23.90
N PRO A 360 9.84 18.33 23.49
CA PRO A 360 10.03 18.67 22.09
C PRO A 360 10.21 17.40 21.26
N VAL A 361 9.80 17.37 20.01
CA VAL A 361 10.15 16.28 19.11
C VAL A 361 11.51 16.58 18.50
N VAL A 362 12.43 15.62 18.53
CA VAL A 362 13.71 15.73 17.85
C VAL A 362 14.06 14.46 17.10
N ASN A 363 14.47 14.61 15.85
CA ASN A 363 14.99 13.53 15.04
C ASN A 363 16.23 13.99 14.28
N ILE A 364 17.25 13.16 14.27
CA ILE A 364 18.40 13.33 13.40
C ILE A 364 17.95 13.03 11.96
N THR A 365 18.18 13.96 11.05
CA THR A 365 17.86 13.85 9.62
C THR A 365 19.08 13.47 8.78
N ALA A 366 20.27 13.75 9.27
CA ALA A 366 21.53 13.27 8.71
C ALA A 366 22.55 13.07 9.84
N PRO A 367 23.42 12.04 9.77
CA PRO A 367 23.43 10.99 8.76
C PRO A 367 22.27 9.99 8.96
N ALA A 368 22.00 9.14 7.96
CA ALA A 368 21.00 8.08 8.10
C ALA A 368 21.44 7.02 9.13
N ASN A 369 20.48 6.36 9.79
CA ASN A 369 20.78 5.28 10.72
C ASN A 369 21.48 4.12 10.01
N ASN A 370 22.50 3.54 10.65
CA ASN A 370 23.40 2.52 10.10
C ASN A 370 24.15 2.98 8.85
N SER A 371 24.44 4.28 8.74
CA SER A 371 25.29 4.79 7.68
C SER A 371 26.73 4.29 7.85
N PHE A 372 27.36 4.00 6.71
CA PHE A 372 28.75 3.61 6.63
C PHE A 372 29.56 4.74 6.03
N LEU A 373 30.64 5.12 6.70
CA LEU A 373 31.59 6.13 6.25
C LEU A 373 33.00 5.54 6.30
N THR A 374 33.96 6.17 5.64
CA THR A 374 35.34 5.69 5.59
C THR A 374 36.25 6.66 6.33
N ALA A 375 37.07 6.15 7.25
CA ALA A 375 38.00 6.98 8.03
C ALA A 375 39.13 7.58 7.16
N PRO A 376 39.59 8.82 7.44
CA PRO A 376 38.99 9.77 8.38
C PRO A 376 37.71 10.39 7.81
N ALA A 377 36.60 10.25 8.53
CA ALA A 377 35.30 10.73 8.07
C ALA A 377 35.00 12.15 8.59
N SER A 378 34.19 12.89 7.83
CA SER A 378 33.51 14.09 8.32
C SER A 378 32.02 13.79 8.40
N ILE A 379 31.47 13.78 9.61
CA ILE A 379 30.06 13.43 9.87
C ILE A 379 29.27 14.71 10.08
N THR A 380 28.42 15.07 9.11
CA THR A 380 27.44 16.15 9.30
C THR A 380 26.21 15.59 9.99
N ILE A 381 25.96 16.08 11.21
CA ILE A 381 24.83 15.74 12.05
C ILE A 381 23.82 16.87 11.93
N SER A 382 22.67 16.61 11.33
CA SER A 382 21.57 17.56 11.22
C SER A 382 20.37 17.01 11.98
N ALA A 383 19.66 17.88 12.69
CA ALA A 383 18.46 17.49 13.41
C ALA A 383 17.31 18.45 13.13
N ASN A 384 16.11 17.89 12.98
CA ASN A 384 14.87 18.65 13.07
C ASN A 384 14.39 18.54 14.51
N ALA A 385 14.19 19.70 15.14
CA ALA A 385 13.57 19.80 16.45
C ALA A 385 12.38 20.75 16.37
N THR A 386 11.24 20.32 16.87
CA THR A 386 9.99 21.10 16.90
C THR A 386 9.32 20.90 18.23
N ASP A 387 8.71 21.95 18.75
CA ASP A 387 7.92 21.89 19.96
C ASP A 387 6.47 22.29 19.63
N SER A 388 5.51 21.54 20.13
CA SER A 388 4.10 21.71 19.79
C SER A 388 3.38 22.78 20.62
N ASP A 389 3.87 23.06 21.83
CA ASP A 389 3.30 24.05 22.75
C ASP A 389 4.29 25.16 23.14
N GLY A 390 5.38 25.30 22.37
CA GLY A 390 6.45 26.25 22.62
C GLY A 390 7.49 26.34 21.51
N SER A 391 8.74 26.52 21.89
CA SER A 391 9.89 26.72 21.00
C SER A 391 11.11 25.99 21.52
N ILE A 392 11.99 25.57 20.62
CA ILE A 392 13.25 24.92 20.99
C ILE A 392 14.26 25.96 21.49
N SER A 393 14.79 25.73 22.68
CA SER A 393 15.84 26.54 23.31
C SER A 393 17.25 26.16 22.82
N LYS A 394 17.51 24.85 22.65
CA LYS A 394 18.76 24.32 22.10
C LYS A 394 18.64 22.86 21.64
N VAL A 395 19.59 22.43 20.81
CA VAL A 395 19.83 21.02 20.47
C VAL A 395 21.28 20.65 20.80
N ASP A 396 21.47 19.68 21.68
CA ASP A 396 22.77 19.11 22.01
C ASP A 396 23.01 17.83 21.19
N PHE A 397 24.18 17.71 20.54
CA PHE A 397 24.58 16.52 19.78
C PHE A 397 25.59 15.70 20.58
N TYR A 398 25.34 14.40 20.74
CA TYR A 398 26.19 13.49 21.53
C TYR A 398 26.74 12.33 20.69
N ASN A 399 27.90 11.81 21.08
CA ASN A 399 28.37 10.46 20.75
C ASN A 399 28.40 9.63 22.05
N ASN A 400 27.53 8.64 22.15
CA ASN A 400 27.20 7.96 23.40
C ASN A 400 26.82 9.00 24.47
N THR A 401 27.66 9.16 25.50
CA THR A 401 27.47 10.14 26.58
C THR A 401 28.34 11.39 26.43
N THR A 402 29.24 11.44 25.43
CA THR A 402 30.14 12.58 25.20
C THR A 402 29.42 13.63 24.35
N LEU A 403 29.28 14.86 24.89
CA LEU A 403 28.75 15.99 24.14
C LEU A 403 29.75 16.37 23.03
N LEU A 404 29.26 16.43 21.79
CA LEU A 404 30.02 16.87 20.63
C LEU A 404 29.86 18.37 20.38
N ASN A 405 28.62 18.88 20.43
CA ASN A 405 28.30 20.28 20.18
C ASN A 405 26.90 20.65 20.74
N THR A 406 26.69 21.94 21.03
CA THR A 406 25.37 22.53 21.31
C THR A 406 25.05 23.55 20.23
N ASP A 407 23.86 23.48 19.65
CA ASP A 407 23.36 24.44 18.68
C ASP A 407 22.09 25.13 19.21
N TYR A 408 22.06 26.47 19.14
CA TYR A 408 21.00 27.31 19.68
C TYR A 408 20.06 27.86 18.60
N SER A 409 20.32 27.58 17.32
CA SER A 409 19.55 28.16 16.21
C SER A 409 19.18 27.12 15.15
N SER A 410 17.91 27.12 14.74
CA SER A 410 17.45 26.32 13.61
C SER A 410 17.90 26.95 12.27
N PRO A 411 18.35 26.17 11.27
CA PRO A 411 18.42 24.70 11.24
C PRO A 411 19.58 24.13 12.06
N TYR A 412 19.29 23.17 12.93
CA TYR A 412 20.28 22.62 13.86
C TYR A 412 21.26 21.68 13.15
N SER A 413 22.56 21.99 13.20
CA SER A 413 23.57 21.19 12.53
C SER A 413 24.96 21.26 13.16
N TYR A 414 25.73 20.18 13.06
CA TYR A 414 27.13 20.12 13.46
C TYR A 414 27.97 19.25 12.50
N SER A 415 29.16 19.71 12.13
CA SER A 415 30.10 18.94 11.30
C SER A 415 31.26 18.39 12.13
N TRP A 416 31.21 17.10 12.42
CA TRP A 416 32.24 16.39 13.19
C TRP A 416 33.35 15.85 12.28
N SER A 417 34.50 16.53 12.24
CA SER A 417 35.62 16.20 11.34
C SER A 417 36.60 15.18 11.92
N ASN A 418 37.37 14.51 11.02
CA ASN A 418 38.48 13.62 11.34
C ASN A 418 38.10 12.42 12.23
N VAL A 419 36.90 11.88 12.02
CA VAL A 419 36.40 10.74 12.78
C VAL A 419 37.11 9.46 12.34
N ALA A 420 37.76 8.78 13.28
CA ALA A 420 38.51 7.55 13.05
C ALA A 420 37.60 6.34 12.77
N ALA A 421 38.19 5.20 12.44
CA ALA A 421 37.43 3.96 12.28
C ALA A 421 36.82 3.53 13.64
N GLY A 422 35.53 3.25 13.66
CA GLY A 422 34.79 2.89 14.86
C GLY A 422 33.28 2.90 14.63
N VAL A 423 32.54 2.42 15.64
CA VAL A 423 31.07 2.50 15.67
C VAL A 423 30.68 3.63 16.60
N TYR A 424 29.96 4.62 16.06
CA TYR A 424 29.52 5.81 16.76
C TYR A 424 28.01 5.77 16.95
N LYS A 425 27.55 6.15 18.14
CA LYS A 425 26.12 6.18 18.49
C LYS A 425 25.74 7.61 18.75
N ILE A 426 25.10 8.22 17.75
CA ILE A 426 24.79 9.64 17.76
C ILE A 426 23.36 9.84 18.25
N THR A 427 23.18 10.77 19.17
CA THR A 427 21.87 11.25 19.60
C THR A 427 21.83 12.77 19.56
N ALA A 428 20.65 13.32 19.31
CA ALA A 428 20.35 14.74 19.49
C ALA A 428 19.38 14.88 20.67
N VAL A 429 19.65 15.82 21.57
CA VAL A 429 18.76 16.14 22.69
C VAL A 429 18.25 17.55 22.47
N ALA A 430 16.96 17.68 22.17
CA ALA A 430 16.31 18.99 22.10
C ALA A 430 15.80 19.37 23.48
N THR A 431 16.01 20.63 23.86
CA THR A 431 15.45 21.25 25.07
C THR A 431 14.51 22.38 24.64
N ASP A 432 13.28 22.41 25.14
CA ASP A 432 12.32 23.49 24.85
C ASP A 432 12.51 24.72 25.77
N ASN A 433 11.70 25.76 25.55
CA ASN A 433 11.72 27.00 26.30
C ASN A 433 11.16 26.91 27.74
N LYS A 434 10.58 25.77 28.12
CA LYS A 434 10.08 25.48 29.47
C LYS A 434 10.91 24.40 30.18
N GLY A 435 11.97 23.92 29.54
CA GLY A 435 12.98 23.02 30.09
C GLY A 435 12.71 21.53 29.93
N ALA A 436 11.66 21.09 29.20
CA ALA A 436 11.55 19.66 28.90
C ALA A 436 12.49 19.27 27.76
N THR A 437 12.89 18.00 27.79
CA THR A 437 13.89 17.46 26.90
C THR A 437 13.42 16.17 26.26
N THR A 438 13.75 15.98 25.00
CA THR A 438 13.62 14.69 24.32
C THR A 438 14.94 14.32 23.68
N THR A 439 15.31 13.05 23.80
CA THR A 439 16.44 12.47 23.09
C THR A 439 15.94 11.78 21.83
N SER A 440 16.58 12.03 20.70
CA SER A 440 16.28 11.35 19.44
C SER A 440 16.52 9.84 19.55
N GLN A 441 16.03 9.09 18.58
CA GLN A 441 16.54 7.73 18.36
C GLN A 441 18.06 7.77 18.14
N ILE A 442 18.73 6.71 18.58
CA ILE A 442 20.17 6.53 18.33
C ILE A 442 20.37 6.30 16.84
N ILE A 443 21.18 7.15 16.22
CA ILE A 443 21.73 6.92 14.89
C ILE A 443 23.09 6.25 15.06
N THR A 444 23.17 4.99 14.63
CA THR A 444 24.45 4.28 14.57
C THR A 444 25.15 4.65 13.27
N VAL A 445 26.39 5.13 13.37
CA VAL A 445 27.26 5.40 12.22
C VAL A 445 28.49 4.52 12.36
N THR A 446 28.72 3.67 11.38
CA THR A 446 29.93 2.87 11.33
C THR A 446 30.92 3.60 10.44
N VAL A 447 31.97 4.14 11.03
CA VAL A 447 33.13 4.58 10.25
C VAL A 447 34.04 3.38 10.11
N GLU A 448 34.09 2.81 8.91
CA GLU A 448 34.98 1.71 8.63
C GLU A 448 36.40 2.23 8.41
N SER A 449 37.38 1.42 8.82
CA SER A 449 38.74 1.64 8.37
C SER A 449 38.75 1.58 6.85
N ASN A 450 39.42 2.53 6.21
CA ASN A 450 39.68 2.48 4.78
C ASN A 450 40.56 1.27 4.47
N GLN A 451 39.97 0.09 4.28
CA GLN A 451 40.70 -1.14 3.95
C GLN A 451 40.89 -1.24 2.44
N PRO A 452 42.00 -1.82 1.96
CA PRO A 452 42.17 -2.04 0.54
C PRO A 452 41.08 -3.02 0.07
N SER A 453 40.38 -2.69 -1.01
CA SER A 453 39.37 -3.57 -1.60
C SER A 453 39.80 -4.00 -3.00
N LEU A 454 39.42 -5.22 -3.38
CA LEU A 454 39.66 -5.79 -4.70
C LEU A 454 38.39 -6.47 -5.19
N TYR A 455 37.76 -5.88 -6.18
CA TYR A 455 36.57 -6.40 -6.84
C TYR A 455 37.01 -7.31 -7.99
N GLU A 456 36.52 -8.55 -7.94
CA GLU A 456 36.80 -9.56 -8.94
C GLU A 456 35.65 -9.65 -9.95
N PRO A 457 35.96 -9.81 -11.25
CA PRO A 457 34.92 -10.02 -12.25
C PRO A 457 34.43 -11.47 -12.23
N ALA A 458 33.18 -11.68 -12.65
CA ALA A 458 32.59 -13.03 -12.71
C ALA A 458 33.38 -13.96 -13.66
N ASN A 459 33.99 -13.42 -14.71
CA ASN A 459 34.79 -14.15 -15.69
C ASN A 459 36.27 -14.33 -15.28
N LYS A 460 36.64 -14.12 -14.00
CA LYS A 460 38.03 -14.31 -13.51
C LYS A 460 38.57 -15.72 -13.74
N THR A 461 37.68 -16.70 -13.83
CA THR A 461 37.99 -18.07 -14.22
C THR A 461 37.38 -18.35 -15.58
N GLN A 462 38.21 -18.75 -16.55
CA GLN A 462 37.75 -19.08 -17.90
C GLN A 462 38.31 -20.42 -18.33
N SER A 463 37.49 -21.18 -19.04
CA SER A 463 37.96 -22.32 -19.82
C SER A 463 37.80 -22.00 -21.29
N VAL A 464 38.91 -21.79 -21.99
CA VAL A 464 38.92 -21.42 -23.40
C VAL A 464 39.52 -22.54 -24.24
N VAL A 465 39.05 -22.69 -25.47
CA VAL A 465 39.66 -23.62 -26.42
C VAL A 465 41.05 -23.10 -26.80
N ILE A 466 42.03 -24.00 -26.92
CA ILE A 466 43.41 -23.63 -27.26
C ILE A 466 43.44 -22.79 -28.55
N GLY A 467 44.21 -21.69 -28.51
CA GLY A 467 44.31 -20.74 -29.63
C GLY A 467 43.22 -19.65 -29.68
N MET A 468 42.24 -19.67 -28.77
CA MET A 468 41.24 -18.60 -28.64
C MET A 468 41.61 -17.63 -27.51
N PRO A 469 41.38 -16.31 -27.68
CA PRO A 469 41.63 -15.34 -26.62
C PRO A 469 40.66 -15.52 -25.45
N ILE A 470 41.10 -15.16 -24.25
CA ILE A 470 40.17 -14.97 -23.12
C ILE A 470 39.32 -13.73 -23.35
N GLU A 471 38.10 -13.72 -22.81
CA GLU A 471 37.41 -12.46 -22.60
C GLU A 471 38.23 -11.61 -21.62
N PRO A 472 38.45 -10.30 -21.85
CA PRO A 472 39.22 -9.48 -20.94
C PRO A 472 38.69 -9.55 -19.50
N ILE A 473 39.59 -9.80 -18.56
CA ILE A 473 39.27 -9.92 -17.14
C ILE A 473 39.71 -8.64 -16.45
N THR A 474 38.75 -7.85 -15.99
CA THR A 474 39.05 -6.58 -15.32
C THR A 474 38.76 -6.64 -13.83
N PHE A 475 39.79 -6.51 -13.02
CA PHE A 475 39.65 -6.29 -11.57
C PHE A 475 39.68 -4.78 -11.30
N THR A 476 38.91 -4.35 -10.32
CA THR A 476 38.91 -2.96 -9.85
C THR A 476 39.37 -2.95 -8.40
N TRP A 477 40.28 -2.04 -8.02
CA TRP A 477 40.68 -1.87 -6.63
C TRP A 477 40.15 -0.56 -6.04
N GLY A 478 39.96 -0.57 -4.73
CA GLY A 478 39.39 0.55 -4.00
C GLY A 478 39.90 0.63 -2.56
N GLY A 479 39.23 1.48 -1.79
CA GLY A 479 39.62 1.75 -0.41
C GLY A 479 41.04 2.33 -0.30
N SER A 480 41.86 1.81 0.62
CA SER A 480 43.25 2.27 0.82
C SER A 480 44.28 1.66 -0.13
N ALA A 481 43.85 0.81 -1.07
CA ALA A 481 44.75 0.28 -2.09
C ALA A 481 45.22 1.41 -3.04
N THR A 482 46.53 1.50 -3.19
CA THR A 482 47.23 2.41 -4.11
C THR A 482 47.52 1.79 -5.46
N GLY A 483 47.43 0.46 -5.57
CA GLY A 483 47.62 -0.29 -6.81
C GLY A 483 47.34 -1.78 -6.61
N VAL A 484 47.72 -2.59 -7.59
CA VAL A 484 47.67 -4.06 -7.53
C VAL A 484 48.90 -4.67 -8.21
N ASN A 485 49.22 -5.91 -7.84
CA ASN A 485 50.23 -6.75 -8.48
C ASN A 485 49.57 -8.02 -9.02
N VAL A 486 49.98 -8.48 -10.22
CA VAL A 486 49.46 -9.69 -10.85
C VAL A 486 50.58 -10.72 -11.01
N THR A 487 50.36 -11.93 -10.51
CA THR A 487 51.34 -13.04 -10.58
C THR A 487 50.70 -14.33 -11.05
N GLY A 488 51.47 -15.24 -11.66
CA GLY A 488 50.99 -16.56 -12.06
C GLY A 488 50.13 -16.58 -13.33
N LEU A 489 50.20 -15.54 -14.17
CA LEU A 489 49.50 -15.55 -15.46
C LEU A 489 50.01 -16.71 -16.36
N PRO A 490 49.10 -17.44 -17.02
CA PRO A 490 49.48 -18.38 -18.06
C PRO A 490 50.23 -17.69 -19.22
N SER A 491 51.07 -18.45 -19.91
CA SER A 491 51.79 -17.96 -21.08
C SER A 491 50.82 -17.50 -22.17
N GLY A 492 51.13 -16.39 -22.82
CA GLY A 492 50.25 -15.77 -23.83
C GLY A 492 49.23 -14.76 -23.28
N LEU A 493 49.14 -14.60 -21.95
CA LEU A 493 48.38 -13.52 -21.32
C LEU A 493 49.28 -12.38 -20.82
N SER A 494 48.74 -11.17 -20.82
CA SER A 494 49.36 -9.96 -20.26
C SER A 494 48.33 -9.14 -19.48
N TYR A 495 48.78 -8.12 -18.75
CA TYR A 495 47.87 -7.21 -18.04
C TYR A 495 48.24 -5.75 -18.26
N ASN A 496 47.24 -4.87 -18.21
CA ASN A 496 47.38 -3.43 -18.28
C ASN A 496 46.80 -2.78 -17.01
N LEU A 497 47.57 -1.87 -16.39
CA LEU A 497 47.17 -1.11 -15.20
C LEU A 497 46.69 0.29 -15.58
N ASN A 498 45.52 0.67 -15.07
CA ASN A 498 45.02 2.04 -15.12
C ASN A 498 44.83 2.56 -13.69
N ASN A 499 45.80 3.34 -13.20
CA ASN A 499 45.78 3.86 -11.84
C ASN A 499 44.72 4.94 -11.61
N THR A 500 44.31 5.66 -12.66
CA THR A 500 43.27 6.68 -12.57
C THR A 500 41.88 6.04 -12.44
N ALA A 501 41.60 5.02 -13.26
CA ALA A 501 40.36 4.24 -13.18
C ALA A 501 40.39 3.18 -12.07
N LYS A 502 41.56 2.94 -11.46
CA LYS A 502 41.85 1.88 -10.49
C LYS A 502 41.48 0.48 -10.99
N THR A 503 41.87 0.17 -12.22
CA THR A 503 41.60 -1.12 -12.86
C THR A 503 42.86 -1.83 -13.35
N VAL A 504 42.84 -3.16 -13.30
CA VAL A 504 43.80 -4.03 -13.99
C VAL A 504 43.04 -4.95 -14.94
N THR A 505 43.38 -4.91 -16.22
CA THR A 505 42.75 -5.74 -17.26
C THR A 505 43.74 -6.78 -17.76
N ILE A 506 43.41 -8.05 -17.57
CA ILE A 506 44.15 -9.21 -18.08
C ILE A 506 43.52 -9.63 -19.41
N SER A 507 44.35 -9.81 -20.45
CA SER A 507 43.89 -10.21 -21.79
C SER A 507 44.97 -10.97 -22.55
N GLY A 508 44.58 -11.64 -23.63
CA GLY A 508 45.48 -12.39 -24.52
C GLY A 508 44.94 -13.78 -24.86
N THR A 509 45.80 -14.61 -25.43
CA THR A 509 45.48 -15.98 -25.83
C THR A 509 46.34 -16.95 -25.02
N PRO A 510 45.77 -17.70 -24.07
CA PRO A 510 46.54 -18.57 -23.20
C PRO A 510 47.03 -19.81 -23.96
N THR A 511 48.28 -20.21 -23.73
CA THR A 511 48.88 -21.42 -24.32
C THR A 511 48.95 -22.59 -23.34
N ASN A 512 48.61 -22.37 -22.07
CA ASN A 512 48.59 -23.40 -21.03
C ASN A 512 47.56 -23.06 -19.94
N THR A 513 47.17 -24.08 -19.16
CA THR A 513 46.37 -23.90 -17.96
C THR A 513 47.23 -23.36 -16.82
N ALA A 514 46.76 -22.32 -16.10
CA ALA A 514 47.39 -21.81 -14.89
C ALA A 514 46.40 -21.04 -14.00
N THR A 515 46.72 -20.94 -12.70
CA THR A 515 46.03 -20.06 -11.74
C THR A 515 46.86 -18.81 -11.50
N TYR A 516 46.25 -17.65 -11.66
CA TYR A 516 46.87 -16.36 -11.40
C TYR A 516 46.26 -15.70 -10.16
N THR A 517 47.02 -14.82 -9.53
CA THR A 517 46.62 -14.05 -8.34
C THR A 517 46.77 -12.56 -8.61
N VAL A 518 45.76 -11.78 -8.25
CA VAL A 518 45.79 -10.32 -8.20
C VAL A 518 45.79 -9.91 -6.73
N THR A 519 46.76 -9.11 -6.30
CA THR A 519 46.93 -8.68 -4.92
C THR A 519 47.02 -7.16 -4.84
N THR A 520 46.28 -6.54 -3.93
CA THR A 520 46.34 -5.09 -3.68
C THR A 520 47.69 -4.66 -3.11
N VAL A 521 48.11 -3.43 -3.45
CA VAL A 521 49.32 -2.75 -2.97
C VAL A 521 48.90 -1.49 -2.23
N GLY A 522 49.37 -1.31 -1.00
CA GLY A 522 48.92 -0.24 -0.09
C GLY A 522 47.67 -0.62 0.71
N GLY A 523 47.56 -0.14 1.95
CA GLY A 523 46.57 -0.62 2.92
C GLY A 523 46.98 -1.95 3.59
N THR A 524 46.52 -2.20 4.82
CA THR A 524 46.83 -3.42 5.58
C THR A 524 45.60 -3.98 6.27
N PRO A 525 45.27 -5.29 6.11
CA PRO A 525 46.01 -6.30 5.34
C PRO A 525 45.77 -6.21 3.83
N ALA A 526 46.75 -6.63 3.01
CA ALA A 526 46.57 -6.73 1.56
C ALA A 526 45.51 -7.80 1.20
N VAL A 527 44.65 -7.48 0.25
CA VAL A 527 43.61 -8.37 -0.29
C VAL A 527 44.08 -9.01 -1.59
N SER A 528 43.96 -10.34 -1.68
CA SER A 528 44.30 -11.14 -2.86
C SER A 528 43.09 -11.89 -3.40
N LYS A 529 42.94 -11.95 -4.73
CA LYS A 529 41.92 -12.75 -5.43
C LYS A 529 42.60 -13.63 -6.48
N GLN A 530 42.08 -14.84 -6.68
CA GLN A 530 42.59 -15.79 -7.66
C GLN A 530 41.59 -16.03 -8.78
N GLY A 531 42.12 -16.27 -9.98
CA GLY A 531 41.39 -16.76 -11.12
C GLY A 531 42.16 -17.89 -11.79
N THR A 532 41.45 -18.77 -12.50
CA THR A 532 42.07 -19.89 -13.22
C THR A 532 41.74 -19.80 -14.69
N ILE A 533 42.75 -19.92 -15.54
CA ILE A 533 42.57 -20.05 -16.98
C ILE A 533 42.90 -21.49 -17.34
N SER A 534 41.95 -22.19 -17.94
CA SER A 534 42.14 -23.55 -18.44
C SER A 534 42.06 -23.57 -19.96
N THR A 535 43.02 -24.22 -20.61
CA THR A 535 42.99 -24.45 -22.06
C THR A 535 42.35 -25.81 -22.33
N LYS A 536 41.31 -25.84 -23.17
CA LYS A 536 40.64 -27.05 -23.63
C LYS A 536 41.08 -27.41 -25.04
N ASN A 537 41.30 -28.69 -25.30
CA ASN A 537 41.64 -29.19 -26.63
C ASN A 537 40.38 -29.61 -27.41
N ASP A 538 39.33 -28.81 -27.34
CA ASP A 538 38.03 -29.14 -27.93
C ASP A 538 37.96 -28.72 -29.40
N ALA A 539 37.18 -29.45 -30.19
CA ALA A 539 36.79 -29.02 -31.53
C ALA A 539 35.75 -27.91 -31.46
N LEU A 540 35.74 -27.03 -32.45
CA LEU A 540 34.68 -26.05 -32.66
C LEU A 540 34.09 -26.23 -34.06
N LEU A 541 32.77 -26.06 -34.17
CA LEU A 541 32.03 -26.09 -35.43
C LEU A 541 30.96 -25.00 -35.40
N THR A 542 30.93 -24.15 -36.40
CA THR A 542 29.86 -23.18 -36.63
C THR A 542 29.20 -23.45 -37.96
N ALA A 543 27.94 -23.04 -38.11
CA ALA A 543 27.20 -23.16 -39.35
C ALA A 543 26.48 -21.86 -39.69
N SER A 544 26.14 -21.68 -40.96
CA SER A 544 25.24 -20.64 -41.44
C SER A 544 24.24 -21.24 -42.41
N ASN A 545 22.99 -20.79 -42.35
CA ASN A 545 21.85 -21.25 -43.16
C ASN A 545 21.52 -22.74 -42.96
N GLU A 546 21.82 -23.31 -41.79
CA GLU A 546 21.70 -24.73 -41.45
C GLU A 546 20.25 -25.21 -41.30
N VAL A 547 19.28 -24.30 -41.14
CA VAL A 547 17.84 -24.62 -41.22
C VAL A 547 17.20 -23.76 -42.30
N GLN A 548 16.62 -24.40 -43.31
CA GLN A 548 15.93 -23.70 -44.39
C GLN A 548 14.55 -24.28 -44.62
N THR A 549 13.58 -23.39 -44.83
CA THR A 549 12.27 -23.72 -45.36
C THR A 549 12.14 -23.09 -46.73
N ILE A 550 11.95 -23.91 -47.76
CA ILE A 550 11.95 -23.48 -49.15
C ILE A 550 10.65 -23.90 -49.85
N ALA A 551 10.30 -23.22 -50.94
CA ALA A 551 9.23 -23.66 -51.81
C ALA A 551 9.65 -24.90 -52.63
N PRO A 552 8.71 -25.73 -53.10
CA PRO A 552 9.02 -26.84 -53.99
C PRO A 552 9.89 -26.41 -55.19
N SER A 553 10.85 -27.26 -55.59
CA SER A 553 11.77 -27.05 -56.72
C SER A 553 12.73 -25.84 -56.61
N THR A 554 12.88 -25.23 -55.44
CA THR A 554 13.82 -24.11 -55.23
C THR A 554 15.15 -24.62 -54.68
N ALA A 555 16.27 -24.04 -55.12
CA ALA A 555 17.58 -24.33 -54.55
C ALA A 555 17.69 -23.81 -53.11
N ILE A 556 18.42 -24.50 -52.24
CA ILE A 556 18.79 -23.94 -50.94
C ILE A 556 19.80 -22.80 -51.13
N SER A 557 19.75 -21.84 -50.22
CA SER A 557 20.89 -20.96 -49.99
C SER A 557 22.07 -21.81 -49.51
N THR A 558 23.30 -21.44 -49.90
CA THR A 558 24.49 -22.22 -49.51
C THR A 558 24.57 -22.32 -47.99
N MET A 559 24.57 -23.55 -47.46
CA MET A 559 24.92 -23.78 -46.08
C MET A 559 26.43 -23.84 -45.98
N LYS A 560 27.02 -23.17 -44.99
CA LYS A 560 28.46 -23.17 -44.77
C LYS A 560 28.73 -23.57 -43.33
N PHE A 561 29.56 -24.58 -43.15
CA PHE A 561 30.06 -25.05 -41.87
C PHE A 561 31.54 -24.71 -41.79
N VAL A 562 32.00 -24.18 -40.66
CA VAL A 562 33.40 -23.79 -40.43
C VAL A 562 33.88 -24.45 -39.15
N TRP A 563 35.01 -25.16 -39.19
CA TRP A 563 35.58 -25.77 -37.99
C TRP A 563 36.85 -25.06 -37.52
N SER A 564 37.07 -25.07 -36.21
CA SER A 564 38.24 -24.45 -35.58
C SER A 564 38.58 -25.15 -34.25
N GLY A 565 39.38 -24.53 -33.39
CA GLY A 565 39.92 -25.19 -32.20
C GLY A 565 40.83 -26.37 -32.57
N ALA A 566 40.70 -27.49 -31.86
CA ALA A 566 41.46 -28.71 -32.08
C ALA A 566 40.95 -29.56 -33.28
N ALA A 567 39.87 -29.14 -33.94
CA ALA A 567 39.33 -29.84 -35.10
C ALA A 567 40.31 -29.79 -36.29
N THR A 568 40.55 -30.97 -36.85
CA THR A 568 41.44 -31.19 -38.00
C THR A 568 40.64 -31.29 -39.31
N ASN A 569 39.41 -31.82 -39.26
CA ASN A 569 38.53 -31.97 -40.42
C ASN A 569 37.04 -32.06 -39.99
N VAL A 570 36.12 -32.34 -40.91
CA VAL A 570 34.69 -32.65 -40.67
C VAL A 570 34.21 -33.87 -41.47
N SER A 571 33.14 -34.49 -41.00
CA SER A 571 32.35 -35.52 -41.71
C SER A 571 30.87 -35.10 -41.76
N TYR A 572 30.06 -35.72 -42.61
CA TYR A 572 28.61 -35.50 -42.65
C TYR A 572 27.84 -36.80 -42.93
N THR A 573 26.63 -36.91 -42.38
CA THR A 573 25.70 -38.02 -42.67
C THR A 573 25.05 -37.84 -44.05
N SER A 574 24.33 -38.86 -44.54
CA SER A 574 23.59 -38.83 -45.80
C SER A 574 22.81 -37.52 -45.99
N LEU A 575 23.01 -36.85 -47.13
CA LEU A 575 22.29 -35.61 -47.47
C LEU A 575 20.91 -35.94 -48.08
N PRO A 576 19.90 -35.07 -47.92
CA PRO A 576 18.70 -35.08 -48.75
C PRO A 576 19.05 -35.14 -50.25
N SER A 577 18.28 -35.92 -51.01
CA SER A 577 18.50 -36.08 -52.45
C SER A 577 18.45 -34.72 -53.16
N GLY A 578 19.39 -34.49 -54.08
CA GLY A 578 19.52 -33.21 -54.79
C GLY A 578 20.42 -32.17 -54.11
N LEU A 579 20.94 -32.46 -52.91
CA LEU A 579 21.99 -31.67 -52.27
C LEU A 579 23.38 -32.29 -52.48
N SER A 580 24.42 -31.46 -52.47
CA SER A 580 25.83 -31.84 -52.63
C SER A 580 26.71 -31.11 -51.62
N ALA A 581 27.80 -31.75 -51.22
CA ALA A 581 28.77 -31.24 -50.24
C ALA A 581 30.15 -31.01 -50.87
N ALA A 582 30.85 -29.98 -50.42
CA ALA A 582 32.26 -29.73 -50.75
C ALA A 582 33.05 -29.35 -49.49
N ILE A 583 34.08 -30.14 -49.15
CA ILE A 583 34.97 -29.90 -47.99
C ILE A 583 36.27 -29.24 -48.47
N ASP A 584 36.65 -28.15 -47.83
CA ASP A 584 37.94 -27.45 -47.97
C ASP A 584 38.69 -27.48 -46.63
N VAL A 585 39.67 -28.37 -46.55
CA VAL A 585 40.45 -28.59 -45.31
C VAL A 585 41.41 -27.43 -45.01
N ALA A 586 41.94 -26.77 -46.04
CA ALA A 586 42.89 -25.68 -45.87
C ALA A 586 42.23 -24.45 -45.26
N ASN A 587 41.01 -24.13 -45.72
CA ASN A 587 40.22 -23.02 -45.19
C ASN A 587 39.31 -23.44 -44.02
N LYS A 588 39.32 -24.73 -43.65
CA LYS A 588 38.47 -25.34 -42.61
C LYS A 588 36.97 -25.10 -42.82
N THR A 589 36.48 -25.30 -44.04
CA THR A 589 35.06 -25.10 -44.37
C THR A 589 34.43 -26.30 -45.10
N LEU A 590 33.14 -26.55 -44.85
CA LEU A 590 32.28 -27.45 -45.62
C LEU A 590 31.09 -26.64 -46.14
N THR A 591 30.78 -26.72 -47.44
CA THR A 591 29.61 -26.07 -48.03
C THR A 591 28.60 -27.09 -48.57
N ILE A 592 27.31 -26.85 -48.34
CA ILE A 592 26.19 -27.64 -48.86
C ILE A 592 25.34 -26.77 -49.79
N THR A 593 25.09 -27.26 -51.00
CA THR A 593 24.35 -26.56 -52.05
C THR A 593 23.46 -27.53 -52.82
N GLY A 594 22.45 -27.03 -53.52
CA GLY A 594 21.63 -27.82 -54.46
C GLY A 594 20.13 -27.55 -54.34
N THR A 595 19.33 -28.31 -55.07
CA THR A 595 17.86 -28.25 -55.04
C THR A 595 17.35 -29.56 -54.43
N PRO A 596 16.84 -29.54 -53.18
CA PRO A 596 16.45 -30.76 -52.51
C PRO A 596 15.16 -31.31 -53.13
N ALA A 597 15.16 -32.60 -53.46
CA ALA A 597 14.00 -33.32 -53.96
C ALA A 597 13.07 -33.81 -52.83
N SER A 598 13.54 -33.78 -51.58
CA SER A 598 12.75 -34.09 -50.40
C SER A 598 13.20 -33.28 -49.19
N SER A 599 12.28 -33.05 -48.25
CA SER A 599 12.63 -32.53 -46.92
C SER A 599 13.49 -33.57 -46.19
N GLY A 600 14.43 -33.11 -45.38
CA GLY A 600 15.29 -34.00 -44.62
C GLY A 600 16.27 -33.29 -43.72
N THR A 601 16.99 -34.07 -42.94
CA THR A 601 18.01 -33.61 -42.00
C THR A 601 19.31 -34.34 -42.24
N PHE A 602 20.44 -33.67 -42.05
CA PHE A 602 21.77 -34.29 -42.07
C PHE A 602 22.62 -33.67 -40.95
N THR A 603 23.62 -34.39 -40.48
CA THR A 603 24.49 -33.93 -39.39
C THR A 603 25.92 -33.80 -39.88
N VAL A 604 26.53 -32.65 -39.64
CA VAL A 604 27.97 -32.40 -39.85
C VAL A 604 28.67 -32.55 -38.52
N SER A 605 29.78 -33.29 -38.45
CA SER A 605 30.56 -33.51 -37.23
C SER A 605 32.03 -33.19 -37.44
N THR A 606 32.71 -32.60 -36.46
CA THR A 606 34.16 -32.39 -36.51
C THR A 606 34.94 -33.68 -36.31
N ILE A 607 36.16 -33.72 -36.84
CA ILE A 607 37.14 -34.79 -36.65
C ILE A 607 38.38 -34.22 -35.94
N GLY A 608 38.77 -34.83 -34.82
CA GLY A 608 39.87 -34.38 -33.96
C GLY A 608 39.41 -33.45 -32.83
N GLY A 609 40.25 -33.32 -31.79
CA GLY A 609 39.89 -32.69 -30.50
C GLY A 609 39.33 -33.68 -29.48
N ASP A 610 39.40 -33.31 -28.20
CA ASP A 610 38.98 -34.18 -27.08
C ASP A 610 37.44 -34.30 -27.01
N ASN A 611 36.73 -33.23 -27.40
CA ASN A 611 35.29 -33.22 -27.59
C ASN A 611 34.96 -32.83 -29.03
N MET A 612 34.44 -33.79 -29.81
CA MET A 612 33.95 -33.54 -31.17
C MET A 612 32.58 -32.84 -31.13
N MET A 613 32.38 -31.88 -32.03
CA MET A 613 31.15 -31.11 -32.18
C MET A 613 30.35 -31.58 -33.38
N SER A 614 29.03 -31.55 -33.29
CA SER A 614 28.12 -31.88 -34.40
C SER A 614 27.00 -30.85 -34.52
N ILE A 615 26.60 -30.52 -35.76
CA ILE A 615 25.45 -29.66 -36.08
C ILE A 615 24.51 -30.44 -36.99
N THR A 616 23.26 -30.60 -36.57
CA THR A 616 22.19 -31.15 -37.42
C THR A 616 21.52 -30.02 -38.20
N ALA A 617 21.64 -30.07 -39.51
CA ALA A 617 20.99 -29.18 -40.46
C ALA A 617 19.68 -29.78 -40.97
N LYS A 618 18.72 -28.92 -41.32
CA LYS A 618 17.38 -29.30 -41.79
C LYS A 618 16.97 -28.50 -43.01
N VAL A 619 16.40 -29.18 -44.00
CA VAL A 619 15.68 -28.55 -45.10
C VAL A 619 14.24 -29.01 -45.10
N THR A 620 13.32 -28.05 -45.13
CA THR A 620 11.87 -28.27 -45.17
C THR A 620 11.30 -27.67 -46.46
N ILE A 621 10.44 -28.39 -47.14
CA ILE A 621 9.65 -27.88 -48.27
C ILE A 621 8.26 -27.51 -47.73
N SER A 622 7.82 -26.24 -47.86
CA SER A 622 6.58 -25.73 -47.24
C SER A 622 5.49 -25.35 -48.25
N GLU A 623 4.23 -25.73 -47.97
CA GLU A 623 3.04 -25.48 -48.81
C GLU A 623 1.84 -24.99 -47.97
N THR A 624 1.44 -23.72 -48.05
CA THR A 624 0.26 -23.16 -47.33
C THR A 624 -0.65 -22.31 -48.23
N VAL A 625 -1.98 -22.55 -48.25
CA VAL A 625 -3.00 -21.71 -48.95
C VAL A 625 -4.31 -21.60 -48.13
N THR A 626 -4.85 -20.39 -47.99
CA THR A 626 -6.25 -20.09 -47.56
C THR A 626 -7.05 -19.57 -48.76
N LEU A 627 -8.24 -20.11 -49.03
CA LEU A 627 -9.15 -19.58 -50.06
C LEU A 627 -10.23 -18.72 -49.40
N ALA A 628 -10.55 -17.57 -50.01
CA ALA A 628 -11.67 -16.71 -49.62
C ALA A 628 -12.41 -16.16 -50.86
N ASN A 629 -12.13 -16.74 -52.02
CA ASN A 629 -12.70 -16.44 -53.33
C ASN A 629 -12.95 -17.75 -54.07
N TRP A 630 -13.77 -17.71 -55.14
CA TRP A 630 -13.90 -18.86 -56.02
C TRP A 630 -12.53 -19.19 -56.57
N TYR A 631 -12.09 -20.41 -56.33
CA TYR A 631 -10.84 -20.93 -56.83
C TYR A 631 -11.12 -21.61 -58.16
N PRO A 632 -10.73 -20.98 -59.28
CA PRO A 632 -10.77 -21.65 -60.55
C PRO A 632 -9.64 -22.69 -60.52
N PHE A 633 -9.99 -23.96 -60.66
CA PHE A 633 -8.99 -25.02 -60.82
C PHE A 633 -8.12 -24.79 -62.09
N GLN A 634 -8.49 -23.82 -62.95
CA GLN A 634 -7.80 -23.31 -64.14
C GLN A 634 -6.39 -22.75 -63.88
N GLU A 635 -6.16 -22.05 -62.77
CA GLU A 635 -4.94 -21.23 -62.61
C GLU A 635 -3.87 -21.84 -61.70
N ASN A 636 -4.24 -22.77 -60.83
CA ASN A 636 -3.30 -23.38 -59.86
C ASN A 636 -3.67 -24.83 -59.50
N PRO A 637 -3.80 -25.77 -60.46
CA PRO A 637 -4.29 -27.12 -60.18
C PRO A 637 -3.43 -27.96 -59.20
N ILE A 638 -2.22 -27.51 -58.81
CA ILE A 638 -1.23 -28.29 -58.05
C ILE A 638 -0.95 -27.72 -56.64
N LYS A 639 -1.51 -26.56 -56.24
CA LYS A 639 -1.03 -25.81 -55.04
C LYS A 639 -1.89 -25.87 -53.77
N LEU A 640 -2.89 -26.74 -53.69
CA LEU A 640 -3.73 -26.85 -52.49
C LEU A 640 -3.40 -28.13 -51.72
N SER A 641 -2.55 -28.01 -50.70
CA SER A 641 -2.14 -29.12 -49.81
C SER A 641 -3.31 -29.74 -49.00
N PHE A 642 -4.50 -29.15 -49.07
CA PHE A 642 -5.73 -29.64 -48.44
C PHE A 642 -6.69 -30.40 -49.37
N VAL A 643 -6.37 -30.56 -50.66
CA VAL A 643 -7.23 -31.23 -51.66
C VAL A 643 -6.56 -32.50 -52.21
N SER A 644 -7.28 -33.62 -52.27
CA SER A 644 -6.82 -34.85 -52.93
C SER A 644 -7.98 -35.57 -53.64
N PHE A 645 -7.69 -36.46 -54.58
CA PHE A 645 -8.73 -37.17 -55.33
C PHE A 645 -8.34 -38.62 -55.64
N THR A 646 -9.34 -39.48 -55.75
CA THR A 646 -9.19 -40.91 -56.06
C THR A 646 -10.13 -41.29 -57.20
N ASN A 647 -9.65 -42.07 -58.18
CA ASN A 647 -10.39 -42.41 -59.41
C ASN A 647 -10.99 -41.18 -60.11
N ALA A 648 -10.20 -40.12 -60.22
CA ALA A 648 -10.57 -38.87 -60.87
C ALA A 648 -9.48 -38.46 -61.86
N SER A 649 -9.87 -37.72 -62.91
CA SER A 649 -8.93 -37.13 -63.85
C SER A 649 -8.97 -35.61 -63.76
N LEU A 650 -7.80 -34.97 -63.79
CA LEU A 650 -7.64 -33.54 -63.99
C LEU A 650 -7.64 -33.24 -65.48
N ASN A 651 -8.40 -32.24 -65.92
CA ASN A 651 -8.37 -31.78 -67.31
C ASN A 651 -7.75 -30.38 -67.38
N THR A 652 -6.64 -30.25 -68.12
CA THR A 652 -5.91 -28.99 -68.29
C THR A 652 -6.56 -28.07 -69.33
N SER A 653 -7.52 -28.56 -70.11
CA SER A 653 -8.30 -27.80 -71.09
C SER A 653 -9.80 -27.99 -70.81
N PHE A 654 -10.41 -27.04 -70.11
CA PHE A 654 -11.83 -27.05 -69.79
C PHE A 654 -12.48 -25.69 -70.12
N ASP A 655 -13.79 -25.69 -70.36
CA ASP A 655 -14.57 -24.48 -70.64
C ASP A 655 -15.37 -24.09 -69.39
N ALA A 656 -15.01 -22.94 -68.78
CA ALA A 656 -15.68 -22.45 -67.57
C ALA A 656 -17.15 -22.04 -67.80
N SER A 657 -17.59 -21.86 -69.05
CA SER A 657 -19.01 -21.65 -69.35
C SER A 657 -19.83 -22.95 -69.26
N ALA A 658 -19.16 -24.11 -69.27
CA ALA A 658 -19.81 -25.41 -69.35
C ALA A 658 -20.68 -25.75 -68.13
N TYR A 659 -20.42 -25.19 -66.94
CA TYR A 659 -21.31 -25.37 -65.77
C TYR A 659 -22.69 -24.71 -65.96
N THR A 660 -22.88 -23.90 -67.00
CA THR A 660 -24.20 -23.33 -67.38
C THR A 660 -24.84 -24.01 -68.59
N SER A 661 -24.10 -24.90 -69.28
CA SER A 661 -24.55 -25.59 -70.49
C SER A 661 -25.28 -26.91 -70.18
N ALA A 662 -26.24 -27.29 -71.03
CA ALA A 662 -26.92 -28.60 -70.94
C ALA A 662 -26.02 -29.76 -71.43
N GLU A 663 -25.02 -29.45 -72.26
CA GLU A 663 -24.10 -30.38 -72.90
C GLU A 663 -22.78 -30.44 -72.12
N CYS A 664 -22.81 -31.02 -70.91
CA CYS A 664 -21.64 -31.15 -70.04
C CYS A 664 -20.46 -31.88 -70.75
N THR A 665 -19.41 -31.16 -71.15
CA THR A 665 -18.30 -31.73 -71.93
C THR A 665 -17.01 -31.92 -71.11
N ASN A 666 -16.41 -30.90 -70.47
CA ASN A 666 -15.18 -31.06 -69.68
C ASN A 666 -15.20 -30.21 -68.40
N GLY A 667 -14.96 -30.82 -67.23
CA GLY A 667 -14.70 -30.10 -65.96
C GLY A 667 -13.22 -30.16 -65.57
N ALA A 668 -12.81 -29.30 -64.64
CA ALA A 668 -11.42 -29.27 -64.17
C ALA A 668 -11.05 -30.54 -63.39
N VAL A 669 -11.97 -31.07 -62.60
CA VAL A 669 -11.87 -32.41 -61.99
C VAL A 669 -13.06 -33.26 -62.42
N THR A 670 -12.79 -34.38 -63.06
CA THR A 670 -13.80 -35.36 -63.46
C THR A 670 -13.76 -36.55 -62.52
N LEU A 671 -14.83 -36.72 -61.72
CA LEU A 671 -14.98 -37.86 -60.83
C LEU A 671 -15.59 -39.04 -61.59
N THR A 672 -14.79 -40.11 -61.74
CA THR A 672 -15.19 -41.32 -62.47
C THR A 672 -16.39 -41.98 -61.77
N LYS A 673 -17.26 -42.55 -62.58
CA LYS A 673 -18.48 -43.25 -62.15
C LYS A 673 -18.25 -44.22 -60.98
N ALA A 674 -19.13 -44.14 -59.97
CA ALA A 674 -19.22 -45.02 -58.78
C ALA A 674 -18.01 -45.08 -57.85
N THR A 675 -16.83 -44.61 -58.27
CA THR A 675 -15.58 -44.76 -57.52
C THR A 675 -14.79 -43.47 -57.35
N GLY A 676 -15.20 -42.39 -58.03
CA GLY A 676 -14.55 -41.09 -58.01
C GLY A 676 -14.84 -40.31 -56.73
N ILE A 677 -13.78 -39.89 -56.04
CA ILE A 677 -13.85 -39.15 -54.77
C ILE A 677 -12.97 -37.91 -54.84
N LEU A 678 -13.50 -36.77 -54.40
CA LEU A 678 -12.74 -35.56 -54.08
C LEU A 678 -12.72 -35.37 -52.55
N THR A 679 -11.53 -35.32 -51.95
CA THR A 679 -11.32 -35.15 -50.51
C THR A 679 -10.77 -33.76 -50.21
N LEU A 680 -11.35 -33.10 -49.21
CA LEU A 680 -10.96 -31.78 -48.70
C LEU A 680 -10.70 -31.85 -47.19
N LYS A 681 -9.67 -31.15 -46.68
CA LYS A 681 -9.33 -31.13 -45.24
C LYS A 681 -9.18 -29.70 -44.70
N PHE A 682 -9.94 -29.34 -43.68
CA PHE A 682 -9.89 -28.00 -43.07
C PHE A 682 -9.70 -28.11 -41.56
N ALA A 683 -8.98 -27.15 -40.96
CA ALA A 683 -8.94 -26.98 -39.49
C ALA A 683 -10.16 -26.24 -38.96
N SER A 684 -10.78 -25.40 -39.79
CA SER A 684 -12.12 -24.89 -39.58
C SER A 684 -12.73 -24.58 -40.94
N LEU A 685 -14.01 -24.87 -41.10
CA LEU A 685 -14.78 -24.61 -42.29
C LEU A 685 -16.00 -23.76 -41.96
N VAL A 686 -16.09 -22.60 -42.59
CA VAL A 686 -17.21 -21.66 -42.45
C VAL A 686 -18.14 -21.76 -43.66
N SER A 687 -17.59 -21.90 -44.87
CA SER A 687 -18.39 -22.02 -46.09
C SER A 687 -17.72 -22.94 -47.10
N LEU A 688 -18.52 -23.72 -47.82
CA LEU A 688 -18.07 -24.57 -48.91
C LEU A 688 -19.12 -24.58 -50.02
N LYS A 689 -18.72 -24.16 -51.22
CA LYS A 689 -19.54 -24.20 -52.43
C LYS A 689 -18.76 -24.83 -53.57
N ILE A 690 -19.49 -25.51 -54.45
CA ILE A 690 -18.94 -26.11 -55.66
C ILE A 690 -19.77 -25.71 -56.87
N ARG A 691 -19.10 -25.54 -58.01
CA ARG A 691 -19.74 -25.55 -59.33
C ARG A 691 -19.48 -26.90 -59.98
N MET A 692 -20.56 -27.54 -60.41
CA MET A 692 -20.49 -28.88 -60.98
C MET A 692 -21.44 -29.06 -62.16
N CYS A 693 -21.10 -29.96 -63.08
CA CYS A 693 -21.94 -30.41 -64.18
C CYS A 693 -22.16 -31.92 -64.10
N ALA A 694 -23.43 -32.33 -64.02
CA ALA A 694 -23.81 -33.73 -64.09
C ALA A 694 -24.13 -34.09 -65.54
N THR A 695 -23.46 -35.09 -66.10
CA THR A 695 -24.01 -35.80 -67.28
C THR A 695 -25.11 -36.74 -66.76
N GLY A 696 -26.20 -37.07 -67.46
CA GLY A 696 -27.22 -38.05 -67.02
C GLY A 696 -27.80 -37.87 -65.60
N GLY A 697 -28.46 -38.90 -65.05
CA GLY A 697 -28.94 -38.89 -63.66
C GLY A 697 -27.84 -39.22 -62.64
N ARG A 698 -27.52 -38.33 -61.69
CA ARG A 698 -26.43 -38.49 -60.69
C ARG A 698 -26.92 -38.35 -59.27
N ILE A 699 -26.26 -39.04 -58.35
CA ILE A 699 -26.44 -38.87 -56.90
C ILE A 699 -25.09 -38.43 -56.33
N LEU A 700 -25.12 -37.36 -55.55
CA LEU A 700 -23.97 -36.84 -54.83
C LEU A 700 -24.03 -37.37 -53.41
N THR A 701 -22.97 -38.07 -52.98
CA THR A 701 -22.79 -38.43 -51.57
C THR A 701 -21.66 -37.61 -50.99
N VAL A 702 -21.90 -36.97 -49.84
CA VAL A 702 -20.90 -36.22 -49.08
C VAL A 702 -20.69 -36.91 -47.76
N THR A 703 -19.48 -37.41 -47.49
CA THR A 703 -19.10 -37.83 -46.14
C THR A 703 -18.30 -36.74 -45.46
N TYR A 704 -18.55 -36.50 -44.18
CA TYR A 704 -17.97 -35.37 -43.46
C TYR A 704 -17.85 -35.61 -41.94
N GLY A 705 -16.75 -35.17 -41.37
CA GLY A 705 -16.46 -35.28 -39.94
C GLY A 705 -14.99 -35.61 -39.68
N PRO A 706 -14.62 -35.88 -38.41
CA PRO A 706 -13.31 -36.40 -38.07
C PRO A 706 -13.06 -37.76 -38.73
N THR A 707 -11.80 -38.04 -39.08
CA THR A 707 -11.44 -39.30 -39.73
C THR A 707 -11.83 -40.52 -38.89
N GLY A 708 -12.62 -41.44 -39.46
CA GLY A 708 -13.13 -42.63 -38.78
C GLY A 708 -14.45 -42.43 -38.02
N THR A 709 -15.04 -41.24 -38.09
CA THR A 709 -16.35 -40.91 -37.50
C THR A 709 -17.18 -40.02 -38.42
N GLU A 710 -17.07 -40.24 -39.73
CA GLU A 710 -17.70 -39.41 -40.75
C GLU A 710 -19.22 -39.66 -40.82
N ASN A 711 -19.99 -38.57 -40.77
CA ASN A 711 -21.39 -38.56 -41.15
C ASN A 711 -21.53 -38.67 -42.67
N THR A 712 -22.68 -39.16 -43.15
CA THR A 712 -22.96 -39.27 -44.58
C THR A 712 -24.25 -38.54 -44.93
N TRP A 713 -24.19 -37.72 -45.97
CA TRP A 713 -25.34 -37.13 -46.62
C TRP A 713 -25.41 -37.55 -48.08
N THR A 714 -26.60 -37.80 -48.60
CA THR A 714 -26.82 -38.20 -49.99
C THR A 714 -27.93 -37.36 -50.61
N SER A 715 -27.68 -36.81 -51.80
CA SER A 715 -28.64 -35.98 -52.52
C SER A 715 -29.76 -36.81 -53.18
N GLY A 716 -30.82 -36.12 -53.62
CA GLY A 716 -31.71 -36.66 -54.66
C GLY A 716 -30.98 -36.84 -56.01
N THR A 717 -31.67 -37.38 -57.01
CA THR A 717 -31.07 -37.55 -58.35
C THR A 717 -31.03 -36.21 -59.10
N TYR A 718 -29.83 -35.74 -59.44
CA TYR A 718 -29.60 -34.62 -60.34
C TYR A 718 -29.65 -35.09 -61.79
N THR A 719 -30.50 -34.48 -62.62
CA THR A 719 -30.52 -34.68 -64.07
C THR A 719 -29.35 -33.97 -64.77
N SER A 720 -29.16 -34.24 -66.07
CA SER A 720 -28.13 -33.61 -66.89
C SER A 720 -28.18 -32.07 -66.81
N GLY A 721 -27.02 -31.43 -66.68
CA GLY A 721 -26.87 -29.98 -66.63
C GLY A 721 -26.04 -29.50 -65.43
N GLY A 722 -25.59 -28.26 -65.49
CA GLY A 722 -24.74 -27.69 -64.46
C GLY A 722 -25.46 -26.91 -63.35
N ARG A 723 -24.78 -26.84 -62.19
CA ARG A 723 -25.33 -26.48 -60.89
C ARG A 723 -24.25 -25.82 -60.04
N GLU A 724 -24.64 -24.79 -59.30
CA GLU A 724 -23.86 -24.29 -58.17
C GLU A 724 -24.53 -24.81 -56.89
N LEU A 725 -23.75 -25.51 -56.06
CA LEU A 725 -24.24 -26.04 -54.79
C LEU A 725 -23.50 -25.35 -53.64
N ASP A 726 -24.29 -24.77 -52.73
CA ASP A 726 -23.82 -24.38 -51.41
C ASP A 726 -23.98 -25.59 -50.48
N LEU A 727 -22.89 -26.30 -50.26
CA LEU A 727 -22.92 -27.57 -49.54
C LEU A 727 -23.16 -27.37 -48.05
N VAL A 728 -22.64 -26.28 -47.46
CA VAL A 728 -22.93 -25.93 -46.06
C VAL A 728 -24.41 -25.60 -45.88
N SER A 729 -25.05 -24.92 -46.83
CA SER A 729 -26.50 -24.66 -46.75
C SER A 729 -27.34 -25.93 -46.89
N LEU A 730 -26.92 -26.88 -47.73
CA LEU A 730 -27.62 -28.16 -47.92
C LEU A 730 -27.37 -29.14 -46.77
N ILE A 731 -26.20 -29.04 -46.13
CA ILE A 731 -25.74 -29.89 -45.05
C ILE A 731 -25.16 -28.97 -43.96
N PRO A 732 -26.02 -28.36 -43.12
CA PRO A 732 -25.57 -27.36 -42.14
C PRO A 732 -24.43 -27.84 -41.22
N ALA A 733 -24.39 -29.14 -40.94
CA ALA A 733 -23.34 -29.77 -40.11
C ALA A 733 -21.96 -29.88 -40.79
N LEU A 734 -21.81 -29.48 -42.05
CA LEU A 734 -20.50 -29.33 -42.69
C LEU A 734 -19.74 -28.12 -42.16
N ALA A 735 -20.43 -27.07 -41.73
CA ALA A 735 -19.77 -25.96 -41.05
C ALA A 735 -19.21 -26.48 -39.73
N SER A 736 -17.91 -26.30 -39.55
CA SER A 736 -17.19 -26.80 -38.39
C SER A 736 -16.14 -25.80 -37.97
N ASP A 737 -16.08 -25.49 -36.69
CA ASP A 737 -15.00 -24.72 -36.10
C ASP A 737 -13.81 -25.62 -35.68
N GLN A 738 -13.89 -26.92 -35.97
CA GLN A 738 -12.88 -27.94 -35.70
C GLN A 738 -12.35 -28.57 -37.00
N ASP A 739 -11.28 -29.35 -36.85
CA ASP A 739 -10.71 -30.15 -37.93
C ASP A 739 -11.76 -31.08 -38.56
N ILE A 740 -11.92 -30.97 -39.87
CA ILE A 740 -12.93 -31.71 -40.63
C ILE A 740 -12.36 -32.22 -41.95
N VAL A 741 -12.70 -33.47 -42.27
CA VAL A 741 -12.45 -34.08 -43.58
C VAL A 741 -13.79 -34.21 -44.31
N ILE A 742 -13.80 -33.85 -45.59
CA ILE A 742 -15.00 -33.89 -46.43
C ILE A 742 -14.68 -34.66 -47.71
N ASN A 743 -15.46 -35.69 -48.02
CA ASN A 743 -15.35 -36.44 -49.26
C ASN A 743 -16.61 -36.23 -50.10
N ILE A 744 -16.43 -35.78 -51.34
CA ILE A 744 -17.49 -35.60 -52.33
C ILE A 744 -17.39 -36.77 -53.32
N ILE A 745 -18.46 -37.56 -53.41
CA ILE A 745 -18.47 -38.87 -54.06
C ILE A 745 -19.57 -38.92 -55.13
N ASN A 746 -19.22 -39.39 -56.33
CA ASN A 746 -20.18 -39.71 -57.39
C ASN A 746 -20.71 -41.15 -57.21
N SER A 747 -21.86 -41.32 -56.55
CA SER A 747 -22.24 -42.60 -55.92
C SER A 747 -23.24 -43.48 -56.71
N ARG A 748 -23.69 -43.08 -57.90
CA ARG A 748 -24.69 -43.84 -58.69
C ARG A 748 -24.06 -44.79 -59.73
N ALA A 749 -24.58 -46.03 -59.84
CA ALA A 749 -23.97 -47.10 -60.65
C ALA A 749 -24.48 -47.24 -62.10
N ASP A 750 -25.54 -46.56 -62.52
CA ASP A 750 -26.19 -46.68 -63.85
C ASP A 750 -26.06 -45.42 -64.73
N GLY A 751 -25.12 -44.50 -64.43
CA GLY A 751 -24.78 -43.39 -65.35
C GLY A 751 -23.36 -42.82 -65.17
N GLY A 752 -22.87 -42.08 -66.17
CA GLY A 752 -21.53 -41.44 -66.32
C GLY A 752 -21.02 -40.39 -65.28
N ASN A 753 -20.32 -39.35 -65.74
CA ASN A 753 -19.39 -38.57 -64.89
C ASN A 753 -20.00 -37.39 -64.14
N LEU A 754 -19.37 -37.01 -63.02
CA LEU A 754 -19.59 -35.74 -62.31
C LEU A 754 -18.36 -34.85 -62.50
N ASN A 755 -18.56 -33.68 -63.08
CA ASN A 755 -17.50 -32.75 -63.43
C ASN A 755 -17.53 -31.55 -62.49
N ILE A 756 -16.49 -31.30 -61.71
CA ILE A 756 -16.35 -30.13 -60.82
C ILE A 756 -15.48 -29.10 -61.53
N THR A 757 -15.95 -27.85 -61.61
CA THR A 757 -15.28 -26.76 -62.35
C THR A 757 -14.59 -25.77 -61.44
N ASP A 758 -15.21 -25.42 -60.31
CA ASP A 758 -14.72 -24.41 -59.37
C ASP A 758 -15.04 -24.80 -57.92
N LEU A 759 -14.16 -24.38 -57.01
CA LEU A 759 -14.29 -24.58 -55.56
C LEU A 759 -14.26 -23.25 -54.83
N TYR A 760 -15.24 -23.00 -53.97
CA TYR A 760 -15.19 -21.89 -53.02
C TYR A 760 -15.15 -22.49 -51.62
N ALA A 761 -14.13 -22.16 -50.85
CA ALA A 761 -14.05 -22.53 -49.45
C ALA A 761 -13.66 -21.30 -48.65
N VAL A 762 -14.23 -21.14 -47.46
CA VAL A 762 -13.83 -20.12 -46.47
C VAL A 762 -13.62 -20.84 -45.16
N GLY A 763 -12.40 -20.76 -44.64
CA GLY A 763 -11.96 -21.52 -43.48
C GLY A 763 -10.44 -21.60 -43.39
N ALA A 764 -9.92 -22.01 -42.24
CA ALA A 764 -8.49 -22.26 -42.09
C ALA A 764 -8.15 -23.65 -42.64
N ALA A 765 -7.26 -23.76 -43.62
CA ALA A 765 -6.65 -25.05 -43.96
C ALA A 765 -5.77 -25.50 -42.79
N ALA A 766 -5.76 -26.80 -42.47
CA ALA A 766 -5.03 -27.29 -41.31
C ALA A 766 -3.54 -26.90 -41.34
N GLN A 767 -3.10 -26.21 -40.29
CA GLN A 767 -1.69 -25.92 -40.00
C GLN A 767 -1.25 -26.79 -38.81
N ILE A 768 -0.09 -27.42 -38.92
CA ILE A 768 0.57 -28.15 -37.83
C ILE A 768 0.94 -27.13 -36.72
N GLN A 769 0.56 -27.38 -35.45
CA GLN A 769 0.60 -26.39 -34.34
C GLN A 769 2.01 -25.91 -33.90
N ILE A 770 2.08 -24.66 -33.39
CA ILE A 770 3.25 -23.97 -32.77
C ILE A 770 2.83 -23.42 -31.37
N PRO A 771 3.66 -23.51 -30.31
CA PRO A 771 3.32 -23.08 -28.93
C PRO A 771 3.36 -21.56 -28.64
N ASP A 772 2.64 -21.13 -27.60
CA ASP A 772 2.52 -19.73 -27.10
C ASP A 772 3.71 -19.26 -26.23
N VAL A 773 3.89 -17.94 -26.11
CA VAL A 773 4.90 -17.24 -25.29
C VAL A 773 4.28 -16.11 -24.44
N THR A 774 4.96 -15.68 -23.38
CA THR A 774 4.49 -14.63 -22.45
C THR A 774 5.43 -13.43 -22.41
N GLN A 775 4.87 -12.21 -22.49
CA GLN A 775 5.55 -10.92 -22.35
C GLN A 775 5.09 -10.20 -21.07
N THR A 776 6.02 -9.55 -20.37
CA THR A 776 5.74 -8.73 -19.18
C THR A 776 6.28 -7.31 -19.38
N ILE A 777 5.48 -6.29 -19.07
CA ILE A 777 5.84 -4.87 -19.23
C ILE A 777 5.61 -4.15 -17.89
N GLN A 778 6.63 -3.41 -17.44
CA GLN A 778 6.58 -2.59 -16.23
C GLN A 778 6.16 -1.15 -16.58
N LEU A 779 5.16 -0.62 -15.88
CA LEU A 779 4.62 0.72 -16.09
C LEU A 779 4.80 1.56 -14.82
N THR A 780 5.31 2.78 -14.99
CA THR A 780 5.42 3.77 -13.91
C THR A 780 4.19 4.69 -13.89
N SER A 781 3.96 5.40 -12.78
CA SER A 781 2.94 6.47 -12.76
C SER A 781 3.36 7.60 -13.72
N GLY A 782 2.41 8.14 -14.48
CA GLY A 782 2.68 9.08 -15.57
C GLY A 782 2.73 8.43 -16.95
N TRP A 783 3.42 9.07 -17.90
CA TRP A 783 3.50 8.61 -19.29
C TRP A 783 4.55 7.51 -19.48
N ASN A 784 4.17 6.46 -20.19
CA ASN A 784 5.00 5.32 -20.57
C ASN A 784 4.94 5.13 -22.09
N LEU A 785 6.05 4.69 -22.70
CA LEU A 785 6.11 4.25 -24.10
C LEU A 785 6.23 2.74 -24.14
N ILE A 786 5.26 2.05 -24.77
CA ILE A 786 5.21 0.59 -24.75
C ILE A 786 4.90 -0.01 -26.13
N SER A 787 5.31 -1.27 -26.30
CA SER A 787 4.96 -2.13 -27.43
C SER A 787 4.69 -3.54 -26.93
N ILE A 788 3.78 -4.27 -27.59
CA ILE A 788 3.61 -5.69 -27.35
C ILE A 788 4.28 -6.48 -28.48
N ASN A 789 5.00 -7.55 -28.17
CA ASN A 789 5.68 -8.41 -29.15
C ASN A 789 5.03 -9.80 -29.24
N VAL A 790 3.86 -9.99 -28.65
CA VAL A 790 3.07 -11.22 -28.72
C VAL A 790 1.73 -10.92 -29.38
N HIS A 791 1.12 -11.94 -29.99
CA HIS A 791 -0.24 -11.90 -30.54
C HIS A 791 -1.18 -12.57 -29.53
N PRO A 792 -1.74 -11.83 -28.55
CA PRO A 792 -2.67 -12.40 -27.59
C PRO A 792 -3.97 -12.82 -28.29
N THR A 793 -4.66 -13.79 -27.70
CA THR A 793 -5.97 -14.24 -28.19
C THR A 793 -7.04 -13.14 -28.09
N ASP A 794 -6.87 -12.20 -27.16
CA ASP A 794 -7.68 -10.98 -27.00
C ASP A 794 -6.76 -9.79 -26.72
N SER A 795 -6.73 -8.84 -27.66
CA SER A 795 -5.90 -7.64 -27.59
C SER A 795 -6.66 -6.37 -27.18
N SER A 796 -7.89 -6.51 -26.68
CA SER A 796 -8.70 -5.37 -26.24
C SER A 796 -8.04 -4.65 -25.04
N ILE A 797 -8.17 -3.32 -25.01
CA ILE A 797 -7.60 -2.50 -23.93
C ILE A 797 -8.15 -2.92 -22.56
N SER A 798 -9.45 -3.20 -22.47
CA SER A 798 -10.10 -3.65 -21.24
C SER A 798 -9.51 -4.96 -20.73
N LYS A 799 -9.06 -5.86 -21.61
CA LYS A 799 -8.44 -7.12 -21.23
C LYS A 799 -6.98 -6.95 -20.83
N LEU A 800 -6.20 -6.25 -21.64
CA LEU A 800 -4.76 -6.09 -21.42
C LEU A 800 -4.41 -5.24 -20.20
N PHE A 801 -5.27 -4.27 -19.85
CA PHE A 801 -5.08 -3.35 -18.72
C PHE A 801 -6.09 -3.56 -17.58
N ALA A 802 -6.77 -4.72 -17.53
CA ALA A 802 -7.83 -4.99 -16.56
C ALA A 802 -7.41 -4.74 -15.09
N ASN A 803 -6.15 -5.03 -14.77
CA ASN A 803 -5.59 -4.91 -13.42
C ASN A 803 -4.68 -3.68 -13.24
N ALA A 804 -4.73 -2.73 -14.17
CA ALA A 804 -3.86 -1.55 -14.17
C ALA A 804 -4.70 -0.28 -14.08
N ASP A 805 -4.29 0.70 -13.26
CA ASP A 805 -5.01 1.97 -13.16
C ASP A 805 -4.61 2.95 -14.29
N VAL A 806 -4.92 2.54 -15.52
CA VAL A 806 -4.65 3.30 -16.74
C VAL A 806 -5.68 4.41 -16.92
N ALA A 807 -5.22 5.62 -17.21
CA ALA A 807 -6.11 6.75 -17.50
C ALA A 807 -6.30 6.95 -19.01
N ILE A 808 -5.21 6.88 -19.77
CA ILE A 808 -5.16 7.22 -21.20
C ILE A 808 -4.25 6.25 -21.94
N ILE A 809 -4.67 5.80 -23.12
CA ILE A 809 -3.82 5.10 -24.09
C ILE A 809 -3.97 5.78 -25.45
N LYS A 810 -2.88 6.03 -26.16
CA LYS A 810 -2.94 6.61 -27.50
C LYS A 810 -1.79 6.15 -28.38
N ASN A 811 -2.04 6.16 -29.68
CA ASN A 811 -1.00 6.20 -30.71
C ASN A 811 -1.20 7.54 -31.49
N PRO A 812 -0.42 7.84 -32.55
CA PRO A 812 -0.54 9.12 -33.26
C PRO A 812 -1.93 9.40 -33.87
N THR A 813 -2.74 8.38 -34.12
CA THR A 813 -4.01 8.50 -34.88
C THR A 813 -5.25 8.13 -34.07
N GLN A 814 -5.09 7.45 -32.93
CA GLN A 814 -6.17 6.89 -32.13
C GLN A 814 -5.94 7.10 -30.64
N TYR A 815 -7.03 7.12 -29.89
CA TYR A 815 -7.04 7.45 -28.47
C TYR A 815 -8.09 6.63 -27.70
N TRP A 816 -7.76 6.31 -26.45
CA TRP A 816 -8.65 5.71 -25.48
C TRP A 816 -8.48 6.39 -24.12
N LYS A 817 -9.59 6.66 -23.42
CA LYS A 817 -9.61 7.18 -22.04
C LYS A 817 -10.56 6.38 -21.17
N LYS A 818 -10.12 6.10 -19.95
CA LYS A 818 -10.96 5.48 -18.91
C LYS A 818 -12.12 6.42 -18.56
N GLY A 819 -13.34 5.89 -18.60
CA GLY A 819 -14.57 6.63 -18.31
C GLY A 819 -15.23 7.33 -19.52
N ASN A 820 -14.57 7.37 -20.68
CA ASN A 820 -15.25 7.79 -21.91
C ASN A 820 -16.24 6.70 -22.37
N THR A 821 -17.35 7.11 -23.00
CA THR A 821 -18.24 6.15 -23.67
C THR A 821 -17.51 5.50 -24.85
N GLU A 822 -17.92 4.30 -25.21
CA GLU A 822 -17.25 3.52 -26.26
C GLU A 822 -17.17 4.27 -27.60
N LEU A 823 -18.15 5.11 -27.92
CA LEU A 823 -18.16 5.94 -29.12
C LEU A 823 -16.97 6.91 -29.21
N PHE A 824 -16.47 7.43 -28.07
CA PHE A 824 -15.38 8.41 -28.01
C PHE A 824 -13.99 7.80 -27.87
N ASN A 825 -13.90 6.48 -27.73
CA ASN A 825 -12.62 5.76 -27.70
C ASN A 825 -12.34 5.18 -29.09
N SER A 826 -11.52 5.88 -29.88
CA SER A 826 -11.15 5.49 -31.24
C SER A 826 -10.09 4.37 -31.29
N LEU A 827 -9.32 4.21 -30.21
CA LEU A 827 -8.44 3.06 -30.01
C LEU A 827 -9.19 1.95 -29.26
N LYS A 828 -9.21 0.74 -29.82
CA LYS A 828 -9.96 -0.41 -29.28
C LYS A 828 -9.05 -1.55 -28.80
N THR A 829 -7.97 -1.78 -29.54
CA THR A 829 -7.05 -2.90 -29.35
C THR A 829 -5.61 -2.42 -29.42
N ILE A 830 -4.71 -3.21 -28.85
CA ILE A 830 -3.25 -3.04 -28.97
C ILE A 830 -2.74 -4.04 -30.01
N VAL A 831 -1.93 -3.57 -30.95
CA VAL A 831 -1.41 -4.36 -32.06
C VAL A 831 0.05 -4.73 -31.79
N SER A 832 0.41 -5.98 -32.06
CA SER A 832 1.77 -6.47 -31.88
C SER A 832 2.76 -5.77 -32.81
N GLY A 833 3.88 -5.28 -32.27
CA GLY A 833 4.90 -4.52 -32.98
C GLY A 833 4.63 -3.02 -33.12
N GLU A 834 3.46 -2.53 -32.71
CA GLU A 834 3.10 -1.10 -32.75
C GLU A 834 3.44 -0.40 -31.42
N GLY A 835 3.74 0.90 -31.51
CA GLY A 835 4.10 1.72 -30.35
C GLY A 835 2.91 2.51 -29.79
N TYR A 836 2.83 2.60 -28.46
CA TYR A 836 1.76 3.28 -27.73
C TYR A 836 2.29 4.17 -26.60
N MET A 837 1.63 5.29 -26.39
CA MET A 837 1.76 6.10 -25.18
C MET A 837 0.67 5.74 -24.18
N VAL A 838 1.06 5.39 -22.96
CA VAL A 838 0.14 5.00 -21.87
C VAL A 838 0.33 5.90 -20.67
N TYR A 839 -0.72 6.61 -20.26
CA TYR A 839 -0.73 7.37 -19.01
C TYR A 839 -1.36 6.55 -17.89
N MET A 840 -0.58 6.31 -16.85
CA MET A 840 -0.98 5.57 -15.66
C MET A 840 -1.22 6.52 -14.49
N ASN A 841 -2.32 6.33 -13.75
CA ASN A 841 -2.54 7.03 -12.49
C ASN A 841 -1.63 6.48 -11.38
N SER A 842 -1.39 5.16 -11.38
CA SER A 842 -0.47 4.47 -10.47
C SER A 842 0.37 3.44 -11.22
N ALA A 843 1.58 3.18 -10.71
CA ALA A 843 2.48 2.19 -11.30
C ALA A 843 1.85 0.78 -11.29
N ALA A 844 2.10 0.00 -12.34
CA ALA A 844 1.54 -1.35 -12.49
C ALA A 844 2.42 -2.22 -13.40
N THR A 845 2.23 -3.53 -13.32
CA THR A 845 2.81 -4.49 -14.28
C THR A 845 1.68 -5.10 -15.11
N ILE A 846 1.87 -5.20 -16.42
CA ILE A 846 0.96 -5.94 -17.31
C ILE A 846 1.66 -7.18 -17.87
N THR A 847 0.91 -8.28 -17.99
CA THR A 847 1.39 -9.59 -18.51
C THR A 847 0.47 -10.05 -19.63
N ILE A 848 1.08 -10.45 -20.76
CA ILE A 848 0.38 -10.73 -22.01
C ILE A 848 0.88 -12.08 -22.55
N THR A 849 -0.03 -13.02 -22.80
CA THR A 849 0.31 -14.36 -23.35
C THR A 849 -0.33 -14.53 -24.72
N GLY A 850 0.43 -15.07 -25.68
CA GLY A 850 -0.04 -15.35 -27.03
C GLY A 850 1.06 -15.87 -27.95
N ARG A 851 0.79 -15.95 -29.25
CA ARG A 851 1.80 -16.44 -30.21
C ARG A 851 2.93 -15.43 -30.34
N ALA A 852 4.17 -15.92 -30.38
CA ALA A 852 5.33 -15.07 -30.61
C ALA A 852 5.15 -14.29 -31.93
N ASN A 853 5.43 -12.99 -31.92
CA ASN A 853 5.53 -12.26 -33.16
C ASN A 853 6.77 -12.77 -33.90
N THR A 854 6.55 -13.46 -35.02
CA THR A 854 7.61 -14.05 -35.85
C THR A 854 8.19 -13.05 -36.85
N THR A 855 7.61 -11.86 -36.94
CA THR A 855 8.06 -10.79 -37.82
C THR A 855 9.37 -10.21 -37.30
N LYS A 856 10.46 -10.42 -38.04
CA LYS A 856 11.80 -9.86 -37.75
C LYS A 856 12.09 -8.55 -38.49
N THR A 857 11.07 -7.85 -38.97
CA THR A 857 11.23 -6.62 -39.74
C THR A 857 10.41 -5.50 -39.13
N ILE A 858 11.01 -4.32 -39.00
CA ILE A 858 10.28 -3.08 -38.68
C ILE A 858 9.59 -2.60 -39.96
N SER A 859 8.31 -2.25 -39.86
CA SER A 859 7.54 -1.69 -40.98
C SER A 859 8.25 -0.46 -41.57
N GLN A 860 8.25 -0.33 -42.90
CA GLN A 860 8.75 0.88 -43.55
C GLN A 860 7.72 1.99 -43.41
N HIS A 861 8.18 3.18 -43.03
CA HIS A 861 7.34 4.36 -42.86
C HIS A 861 7.78 5.46 -43.83
N SER A 862 6.83 6.35 -44.14
CA SER A 862 7.12 7.59 -44.88
C SER A 862 8.11 8.47 -44.11
N ALA A 863 8.76 9.41 -44.81
CA ALA A 863 9.59 10.43 -44.16
C ALA A 863 8.80 11.17 -43.07
N GLY A 864 9.43 11.36 -41.90
CA GLY A 864 8.83 12.03 -40.75
C GLY A 864 8.87 11.23 -39.44
N TRP A 865 8.23 11.78 -38.41
CA TRP A 865 8.17 11.17 -37.07
C TRP A 865 7.11 10.09 -37.00
N HIS A 866 7.53 8.89 -36.59
CA HIS A 866 6.65 7.75 -36.37
C HIS A 866 6.92 7.14 -34.99
N LEU A 867 5.85 6.73 -34.30
CA LEU A 867 5.95 5.94 -33.07
C LEU A 867 5.90 4.47 -33.47
N ILE A 868 6.98 3.73 -33.22
CA ILE A 868 7.11 2.31 -33.56
C ILE A 868 7.32 1.48 -32.30
N GLY A 869 6.89 0.22 -32.33
CA GLY A 869 7.15 -0.73 -31.26
C GLY A 869 8.29 -1.68 -31.58
N CYS A 870 8.80 -2.38 -30.57
CA CYS A 870 9.66 -3.55 -30.77
C CYS A 870 8.79 -4.79 -31.10
N PRO A 871 8.91 -5.41 -32.30
CA PRO A 871 8.20 -6.64 -32.65
C PRO A 871 8.98 -7.91 -32.25
N PHE A 872 10.22 -7.78 -31.81
CA PHE A 872 11.15 -8.90 -31.62
C PHE A 872 10.95 -9.60 -30.27
N GLN A 873 11.22 -10.90 -30.21
CA GLN A 873 11.19 -11.67 -28.95
C GLN A 873 12.42 -11.43 -28.08
N THR A 874 13.53 -11.02 -28.68
CA THR A 874 14.81 -10.72 -28.04
C THR A 874 15.24 -9.31 -28.40
N LYS A 875 16.22 -8.76 -27.68
CA LYS A 875 16.78 -7.46 -28.02
C LYS A 875 17.45 -7.50 -29.40
N GLU A 876 17.32 -6.43 -30.16
CA GLU A 876 17.93 -6.28 -31.50
C GLU A 876 18.57 -4.90 -31.62
N LEU A 877 19.78 -4.80 -32.18
CA LEU A 877 20.46 -3.51 -32.33
C LEU A 877 19.74 -2.60 -33.32
N PHE A 878 19.65 -1.30 -33.01
CA PHE A 878 19.12 -0.30 -33.94
C PHE A 878 19.91 -0.29 -35.25
N SER A 879 21.23 -0.44 -35.18
CA SER A 879 22.11 -0.48 -36.35
C SER A 879 21.85 -1.64 -37.31
N THR A 880 21.14 -2.68 -36.88
CA THR A 880 20.74 -3.81 -37.74
C THR A 880 19.59 -3.43 -38.67
N HIS A 881 18.75 -2.48 -38.27
CA HIS A 881 17.52 -2.10 -38.97
C HIS A 881 17.59 -0.68 -39.56
N PHE A 882 18.40 0.18 -38.94
CA PHE A 882 18.49 1.60 -39.23
C PHE A 882 19.92 2.01 -39.55
N ASN A 883 20.05 2.89 -40.53
CA ASN A 883 21.29 3.49 -40.95
C ASN A 883 21.02 4.92 -41.46
N THR A 884 22.07 5.61 -41.92
CA THR A 884 21.99 7.00 -42.36
C THR A 884 21.08 7.23 -43.57
N SER A 885 20.67 6.18 -44.30
CA SER A 885 19.79 6.27 -45.47
C SER A 885 18.30 6.17 -45.15
N ASN A 886 17.91 5.59 -44.01
CA ASN A 886 16.50 5.35 -43.68
C ASN A 886 16.05 5.95 -42.33
N CYS A 887 16.97 6.49 -41.53
CA CYS A 887 16.66 7.09 -40.23
C CYS A 887 17.61 8.26 -39.92
N GLU A 888 17.08 9.29 -39.28
CA GLU A 888 17.88 10.40 -38.73
C GLU A 888 18.20 10.19 -37.27
N ILE A 889 17.19 9.82 -36.48
CA ILE A 889 17.29 9.68 -35.02
C ILE A 889 16.15 8.79 -34.50
N ILE A 890 16.47 8.02 -33.47
CA ILE A 890 15.54 7.23 -32.66
C ILE A 890 15.56 7.82 -31.24
N LYS A 891 14.39 7.96 -30.61
CA LYS A 891 14.24 8.48 -29.25
C LYS A 891 13.35 7.55 -28.41
N SER A 892 13.72 7.36 -27.15
CA SER A 892 12.85 6.82 -26.10
C SER A 892 12.55 7.91 -25.07
N ALA A 893 11.93 7.54 -23.94
CA ALA A 893 11.78 8.45 -22.81
C ALA A 893 13.14 8.82 -22.17
N ASP A 894 14.12 7.92 -22.27
CA ASP A 894 15.38 7.97 -21.49
C ASP A 894 16.62 8.26 -22.34
N GLY A 895 16.47 8.37 -23.66
CA GLY A 895 17.63 8.57 -24.52
C GLY A 895 17.36 8.70 -26.00
N PHE A 896 18.45 8.75 -26.77
CA PHE A 896 18.42 8.81 -28.22
C PHE A 896 19.54 8.00 -28.86
N TRP A 897 19.32 7.64 -30.12
CA TRP A 897 20.30 7.00 -31.00
C TRP A 897 20.27 7.65 -32.37
N GLN A 898 21.44 7.93 -32.92
CA GLN A 898 21.63 8.38 -34.29
C GLN A 898 22.56 7.40 -35.02
N PRO A 899 22.29 7.10 -36.31
CA PRO A 899 23.22 6.31 -37.11
C PRO A 899 24.60 6.96 -37.13
N GLN A 900 25.63 6.21 -36.74
CA GLN A 900 27.03 6.69 -36.63
C GLN A 900 27.27 7.85 -35.63
N GLY A 901 26.34 8.10 -34.70
CA GLY A 901 26.53 9.05 -33.62
C GLY A 901 27.63 8.62 -32.64
N SER A 902 28.47 9.55 -32.20
CA SER A 902 29.55 9.28 -31.23
C SER A 902 29.09 9.29 -29.77
N THR A 903 27.82 9.63 -29.51
CA THR A 903 27.25 9.81 -28.16
C THR A 903 25.82 9.27 -28.05
N ASN A 904 25.56 8.06 -28.56
CA ASN A 904 24.26 7.42 -28.44
C ASN A 904 24.03 6.95 -26.98
N SER A 905 22.83 7.20 -26.44
CA SER A 905 22.47 6.80 -25.06
C SER A 905 21.55 5.59 -24.98
N ILE A 906 21.04 5.12 -26.12
CA ILE A 906 20.33 3.85 -26.32
C ILE A 906 20.86 3.20 -27.61
N GLU A 907 20.84 1.87 -27.74
CA GLU A 907 21.41 1.17 -28.90
C GLU A 907 20.56 0.01 -29.46
N GLU A 908 19.53 -0.41 -28.74
CA GLU A 908 18.76 -1.63 -29.03
C GLU A 908 17.25 -1.38 -28.96
N PHE A 909 16.50 -2.08 -29.81
CA PHE A 909 15.09 -2.38 -29.57
C PHE A 909 14.98 -3.36 -28.41
N VAL A 910 14.25 -2.98 -27.37
CA VAL A 910 13.96 -3.83 -26.22
C VAL A 910 12.52 -4.33 -26.29
N PRO A 911 12.27 -5.65 -26.17
CA PRO A 911 10.91 -6.20 -26.04
C PRO A 911 10.11 -5.50 -24.94
N GLY A 912 8.93 -4.98 -25.26
CA GLY A 912 8.10 -4.21 -24.33
C GLY A 912 8.14 -2.70 -24.52
N GLU A 913 9.14 -2.19 -25.23
CA GLU A 913 9.36 -0.75 -25.40
C GLU A 913 8.93 -0.25 -26.79
N ALA A 914 8.63 1.04 -26.85
CA ALA A 914 8.36 1.77 -28.09
C ALA A 914 9.24 3.01 -28.21
N TYR A 915 9.45 3.43 -29.45
CA TYR A 915 10.42 4.45 -29.82
C TYR A 915 9.84 5.41 -30.85
N TYR A 916 10.20 6.68 -30.73
CA TYR A 916 9.97 7.67 -31.79
C TYR A 916 11.13 7.63 -32.77
N VAL A 917 10.84 7.35 -34.03
CA VAL A 917 11.82 7.31 -35.11
C VAL A 917 11.51 8.40 -36.12
N LEU A 918 12.54 9.17 -36.47
CA LEU A 918 12.50 10.11 -37.58
C LEU A 918 13.02 9.42 -38.83
N PHE A 919 12.07 8.95 -39.67
CA PHE A 919 12.36 8.29 -40.94
C PHE A 919 12.74 9.33 -42.01
N LYS A 920 13.66 8.94 -42.90
CA LYS A 920 14.11 9.77 -44.03
C LYS A 920 13.31 9.52 -45.30
#